data_AF-A0A812P4P2-F1
#
_entry.id   AF-A0A812P4P2-F1
#
_cell.length_a   1.000
_cell.length_b   1.000
_cell.length_c   1.000
_cell.angle_alpha   90.00
_cell.angle_beta   90.00
_cell.angle_gamma   90.00
#
_symmetry.space_group_name_H-M   'P 1'
#
loop_
_entity.id
_entity.type
_entity.pdbx_description
1 polymer ?
#
loop_
_entity_poly.entity_id
_entity_poly.type
_entity_poly.pdbx_seq_one_letter_code
_entity_poly.pdbx_strand_id
1 'polypeptide(L)'
;MSAMLVFTSLLLLVSGHRVIGLRKGLEWKGLRARAQDVAQGSIRACCAEELRIFKRSIQHSCEQDQKNGKTVSEGGCEAEAEAVVNDGDYEVWSQGLLKCDPEKTHLLLWSGYEDEEREDVLRPLRQQGGCVLHSQEDPDTRLGQLLNAPGVNTLKSCSYGKVKAFWVGASRQFAGTWAARSQNVSVAIGYLMQEGRSYKTLFDTVFYRSELKAAVQAFRDRLQVNIFFTHPFITSGDMHAATSVIYERARLLSPVDTLKFQETTTWHYGNCGKANLSLRSCRNLQLLNPDAAAFLHNLGYVYRYGFGVARDFRKARELFELSMQRGSHKSPTSLGSMYHDGQGVAQDFHKAKELYEMAISRGDEDAFIMLGILYERGQGAVQDFHRAKELYEIGIAKGSSAAHYALGRIYQYGLGVARDFQKARKHYETAMAKNDEEAPSGLGSMYEFGQGVAKDLHRAKELYEIGIETGSAAAPWFLGNMYSHGFGVARDFQKARELFELSLERGFSGAPTSLGFLYQQGQGVAQDFRKAKELFELGIKRGDEQAPAALGVLYEGGLGVAQDFRRARELYEVGITRGHSGSRFSLGHLYQFGLGVARDYKKARELFELSMQQGDAAAPVGLGSMYELGQGVAQDFHRAKDLYEMGTERGSSAAACSIGRLYYFGFGVTQSFQKARELFELSMQGGWSRAPTNLGFLYQKGHGVTEDLHKAKELYELGIKSGDDLAPELLGQMYRDGLGVYQDWDKAKELYEMGIERGSAEAATSLAYMYQQMARDFKNPGPYSPSMQEQHQPAAFRKAKELYDLAIARGNTSAMWYLALLYKNDLSSDELACQWMGKAKEAGEGQAAGKLAEWRC
;
A
#
# COMPACT_ATOMS: atom_id res chain seq x y z
N MET A 1 8.62 -25.62 -12.73
CA MET A 1 9.22 -24.98 -11.54
C MET A 1 8.11 -24.36 -10.71
N SER A 2 7.83 -25.04 -9.60
CA SER A 2 7.46 -24.56 -8.25
C SER A 2 6.93 -23.13 -8.08
N ALA A 3 5.89 -22.82 -7.28
CA ALA A 3 4.94 -23.60 -6.49
C ALA A 3 3.90 -22.63 -5.85
N MET A 4 2.73 -23.18 -5.52
CA MET A 4 1.72 -22.79 -4.52
C MET A 4 0.78 -21.59 -4.80
N LEU A 5 -0.55 -21.80 -5.00
CA LEU A 5 -1.65 -22.29 -4.10
C LEU A 5 -2.15 -21.16 -3.15
N VAL A 6 -3.45 -20.88 -2.97
CA VAL A 6 -4.55 -21.79 -2.57
C VAL A 6 -5.95 -21.34 -3.07
N PHE A 7 -6.80 -22.35 -3.24
CA PHE A 7 -8.11 -22.47 -3.89
C PHE A 7 -9.33 -22.26 -2.94
N THR A 8 -10.39 -21.63 -3.47
CA THR A 8 -11.83 -22.00 -3.51
C THR A 8 -12.68 -22.38 -2.29
N SER A 9 -13.91 -21.86 -2.35
CA SER A 9 -15.16 -22.34 -1.74
C SER A 9 -15.72 -23.61 -2.41
N LEU A 10 -16.45 -24.49 -1.69
CA LEU A 10 -17.66 -25.18 -2.21
C LEU A 10 -18.53 -25.82 -1.11
N LEU A 11 -19.85 -25.74 -1.27
CA LEU A 11 -20.93 -26.35 -0.49
C LEU A 11 -21.10 -27.86 -0.78
N LEU A 12 -21.72 -28.63 0.14
CA LEU A 12 -22.73 -29.65 -0.18
C LEU A 12 -23.62 -30.00 1.03
N LEU A 13 -24.93 -30.07 0.79
CA LEU A 13 -26.04 -30.51 1.66
C LEU A 13 -26.22 -32.04 1.57
N VAL A 14 -26.79 -32.69 2.60
CA VAL A 14 -28.00 -33.55 2.57
C VAL A 14 -28.14 -34.39 3.86
N SER A 15 -29.39 -34.41 4.36
CA SER A 15 -30.06 -35.21 5.42
C SER A 15 -29.79 -36.73 5.39
N GLY A 16 -30.02 -37.56 6.40
CA GLY A 16 -30.72 -37.47 7.68
C GLY A 16 -31.08 -38.90 8.18
N HIS A 17 -31.45 -39.02 9.48
CA HIS A 17 -32.11 -40.18 10.13
C HIS A 17 -31.25 -41.48 10.26
N ARG A 18 -31.35 -42.36 11.26
CA ARG A 18 -32.04 -42.48 12.56
C ARG A 18 -31.37 -43.68 13.29
N VAL A 19 -31.26 -43.57 14.62
CA VAL A 19 -31.61 -44.54 15.70
C VAL A 19 -30.89 -45.92 15.86
N ILE A 20 -30.13 -46.00 16.97
CA ILE A 20 -30.12 -46.92 18.15
C ILE A 20 -30.28 -48.46 17.97
N GLY A 21 -29.36 -49.20 18.61
CA GLY A 21 -29.57 -50.55 19.19
C GLY A 21 -28.45 -50.96 20.17
N LEU A 22 -28.79 -51.35 21.40
CA LEU A 22 -27.95 -51.55 22.61
C LEU A 22 -27.58 -53.02 22.92
N ARG A 23 -26.65 -53.19 23.90
CA ARG A 23 -26.33 -54.35 24.83
C ARG A 23 -25.11 -55.19 24.46
N LYS A 24 -24.30 -55.77 25.37
CA LYS A 24 -24.13 -55.95 26.85
C LYS A 24 -22.67 -56.51 26.98
N GLY A 25 -21.77 -56.11 27.88
CA GLY A 25 -21.72 -56.34 29.34
C GLY A 25 -20.71 -57.45 29.71
N LEU A 26 -19.71 -57.16 30.57
CA LEU A 26 -19.15 -58.07 31.61
C LEU A 26 -18.02 -57.40 32.43
N GLU A 27 -18.09 -57.63 33.74
CA GLU A 27 -17.29 -57.10 34.85
C GLU A 27 -15.96 -57.88 35.06
N TRP A 28 -14.95 -57.27 35.71
CA TRP A 28 -14.56 -57.60 37.10
C TRP A 28 -13.35 -56.80 37.60
N LYS A 29 -13.46 -56.37 38.86
CA LYS A 29 -12.46 -55.66 39.66
C LYS A 29 -11.43 -56.63 40.24
N GLY A 30 -10.22 -56.11 40.42
CA GLY A 30 -9.39 -56.46 41.58
C GLY A 30 -7.95 -56.77 41.25
N LEU A 31 -7.11 -55.73 41.12
CA LEU A 31 -5.67 -55.79 41.45
C LEU A 31 -5.07 -54.39 41.38
N ARG A 32 -5.44 -53.58 42.38
CA ARG A 32 -4.66 -52.39 42.79
C ARG A 32 -3.90 -52.79 44.04
N ALA A 33 -2.82 -53.54 43.90
CA ALA A 33 -1.79 -53.68 44.93
C ALA A 33 -0.63 -54.56 44.41
N ARG A 34 0.35 -53.92 43.75
CA ARG A 34 1.79 -54.23 43.84
C ARG A 34 2.57 -53.41 42.80
N ALA A 35 3.42 -52.52 43.30
CA ALA A 35 4.62 -51.92 42.68
C ALA A 35 4.41 -51.08 41.39
N GLN A 36 4.75 -49.78 41.27
CA GLN A 36 5.80 -48.97 41.90
C GLN A 36 7.15 -49.70 42.00
N ASP A 37 7.85 -49.87 40.88
CA ASP A 37 9.05 -49.08 40.54
C ASP A 37 9.74 -49.63 39.27
N VAL A 38 10.23 -48.72 38.40
CA VAL A 38 11.21 -48.95 37.29
C VAL A 38 10.66 -49.75 36.08
N ALA A 39 10.77 -49.35 34.80
CA ALA A 39 11.79 -48.58 34.09
C ALA A 39 11.21 -47.89 32.83
N GLN A 40 11.82 -46.75 32.46
CA GLN A 40 11.58 -45.91 31.28
C GLN A 40 11.82 -46.57 29.90
N GLY A 41 11.79 -47.90 29.80
CA GLY A 41 12.02 -48.63 28.54
C GLY A 41 10.74 -49.11 27.82
N SER A 42 9.60 -49.23 28.50
CA SER A 42 8.43 -49.95 27.94
C SER A 42 7.33 -49.06 27.34
N ILE A 43 7.28 -47.76 27.66
CA ILE A 43 6.19 -46.88 27.16
C ILE A 43 6.26 -46.72 25.64
N ARG A 44 7.46 -46.54 25.06
CA ARG A 44 7.62 -46.46 23.60
C ARG A 44 7.29 -47.77 22.88
N ALA A 45 7.61 -48.92 23.47
CA ALA A 45 7.28 -50.23 22.88
C ALA A 45 5.77 -50.54 22.96
N CYS A 46 5.11 -50.12 24.05
CA CYS A 46 3.66 -50.29 24.24
C CYS A 46 2.85 -49.32 23.36
N CYS A 47 3.29 -48.06 23.23
CA CYS A 47 2.67 -47.08 22.32
C CYS A 47 2.87 -47.43 20.84
N ALA A 48 4.03 -47.97 20.44
CA ALA A 48 4.26 -48.40 19.06
C ALA A 48 3.37 -49.60 18.68
N GLU A 49 3.13 -50.53 19.61
CA GLU A 49 2.26 -51.68 19.37
C GLU A 49 0.78 -51.30 19.34
N GLU A 50 0.32 -50.42 20.24
CA GLU A 50 -1.04 -49.86 20.22
C GLU A 50 -1.31 -49.02 18.95
N LEU A 51 -0.34 -48.22 18.50
CA LEU A 51 -0.43 -47.45 17.26
C LEU A 51 -0.48 -48.37 16.03
N ARG A 52 0.28 -49.48 16.06
CA ARG A 52 0.27 -50.51 15.02
C ARG A 52 -1.06 -51.28 15.00
N ILE A 53 -1.66 -51.56 16.15
CA ILE A 53 -3.00 -52.17 16.28
C ILE A 53 -4.07 -51.21 15.76
N PHE A 54 -4.00 -49.92 16.11
CA PHE A 54 -4.92 -48.88 15.67
C PHE A 54 -4.85 -48.62 14.16
N LYS A 55 -3.63 -48.47 13.60
CA LYS A 55 -3.41 -48.34 12.15
C LYS A 55 -3.96 -49.55 11.40
N ARG A 56 -3.73 -50.77 11.90
CA ARG A 56 -4.34 -51.99 11.34
C ARG A 56 -5.85 -52.03 11.46
N SER A 57 -6.44 -51.51 12.54
CA SER A 57 -7.90 -51.50 12.71
C SER A 57 -8.58 -50.54 11.73
N ILE A 58 -7.98 -49.37 11.48
CA ILE A 58 -8.45 -48.41 10.46
C ILE A 58 -8.29 -49.00 9.06
N GLN A 59 -7.12 -49.53 8.77
CA GLN A 59 -6.85 -50.19 7.48
C GLN A 59 -7.82 -51.36 7.25
N HIS A 60 -8.07 -52.20 8.25
CA HIS A 60 -9.00 -53.33 8.15
C HIS A 60 -10.47 -52.88 7.97
N SER A 61 -10.88 -51.80 8.63
CA SER A 61 -12.21 -51.20 8.44
C SER A 61 -12.37 -50.64 7.02
N CYS A 62 -11.35 -49.98 6.49
CA CYS A 62 -11.32 -49.49 5.12
C CYS A 62 -11.34 -50.66 4.11
N GLU A 63 -10.57 -51.72 4.35
CA GLU A 63 -10.54 -52.91 3.49
C GLU A 63 -11.88 -53.67 3.50
N GLN A 64 -12.58 -53.70 4.64
CA GLN A 64 -13.95 -54.21 4.70
C GLN A 64 -14.93 -53.34 3.91
N ASP A 65 -14.79 -52.02 3.99
CA ASP A 65 -15.59 -51.08 3.22
C ASP A 65 -15.33 -51.19 1.71
N GLN A 66 -14.08 -51.40 1.31
CA GLN A 66 -13.69 -51.69 -0.07
C GLN A 66 -14.30 -53.00 -0.57
N LYS A 67 -14.24 -54.07 0.24
CA LYS A 67 -14.89 -55.37 -0.07
C LYS A 67 -16.41 -55.28 -0.17
N ASN A 68 -17.01 -54.33 0.54
CA ASN A 68 -18.45 -54.04 0.47
C ASN A 68 -18.80 -53.06 -0.67
N GLY A 69 -17.86 -52.79 -1.60
CA GLY A 69 -18.09 -52.05 -2.85
C GLY A 69 -17.92 -50.55 -2.75
N LYS A 70 -17.39 -50.01 -1.64
CA LYS A 70 -17.10 -48.58 -1.51
C LYS A 70 -15.77 -48.23 -2.16
N THR A 71 -15.71 -47.08 -2.82
CA THR A 71 -14.50 -46.53 -3.44
C THR A 71 -13.54 -46.00 -2.37
N VAL A 72 -12.28 -46.44 -2.43
CA VAL A 72 -11.18 -46.02 -1.54
C VAL A 72 -10.27 -45.03 -2.28
N SER A 73 -9.55 -44.19 -1.54
CA SER A 73 -8.54 -43.26 -2.08
C SER A 73 -7.49 -43.96 -2.97
N GLU A 74 -6.90 -43.24 -3.94
CA GLU A 74 -5.96 -43.80 -4.94
C GLU A 74 -4.72 -44.47 -4.33
N GLY A 75 -4.33 -44.10 -3.10
CA GLY A 75 -3.21 -44.70 -2.37
C GLY A 75 -3.55 -45.99 -1.59
N GLY A 76 -4.83 -46.40 -1.56
CA GLY A 76 -5.30 -47.57 -0.84
C GLY A 76 -5.44 -47.39 0.68
N CYS A 77 -6.06 -48.36 1.33
CA CYS A 77 -6.44 -48.30 2.75
C CYS A 77 -5.27 -48.16 3.73
N GLU A 78 -4.06 -48.57 3.33
CA GLU A 78 -2.85 -48.43 4.16
C GLU A 78 -2.35 -46.98 4.19
N ALA A 79 -2.35 -46.29 3.04
CA ALA A 79 -1.97 -44.88 2.95
C ALA A 79 -2.97 -43.98 3.68
N GLU A 80 -4.25 -44.34 3.66
CA GLU A 80 -5.32 -43.64 4.38
C GLU A 80 -5.17 -43.78 5.90
N ALA A 81 -4.81 -44.99 6.38
CA ALA A 81 -4.51 -45.21 7.79
C ALA A 81 -3.21 -44.49 8.23
N GLU A 82 -2.25 -44.31 7.33
CA GLU A 82 -0.98 -43.61 7.59
C GLU A 82 -1.12 -42.09 7.61
N ALA A 83 -1.95 -41.52 6.74
CA ALA A 83 -2.28 -40.10 6.75
C ALA A 83 -3.01 -39.70 8.04
N VAL A 84 -3.98 -40.51 8.49
CA VAL A 84 -4.75 -40.25 9.72
C VAL A 84 -3.87 -40.26 10.98
N VAL A 85 -2.81 -41.07 10.99
CA VAL A 85 -1.90 -41.16 12.14
C VAL A 85 -0.84 -40.06 12.13
N ASN A 86 -0.40 -39.59 10.96
CA ASN A 86 0.68 -38.59 10.85
C ASN A 86 0.20 -37.12 10.94
N ASP A 87 -1.08 -36.82 10.68
CA ASP A 87 -1.61 -35.43 10.72
C ASP A 87 -2.19 -35.01 12.08
N GLY A 88 -2.08 -35.84 13.13
CA GLY A 88 -2.62 -35.53 14.46
C GLY A 88 -1.71 -35.96 15.60
N ASP A 89 -1.20 -34.98 16.36
CA ASP A 89 -0.54 -35.21 17.66
C ASP A 89 -1.52 -35.84 18.66
N TYR A 90 -1.26 -37.06 19.09
CA TYR A 90 -2.08 -37.80 20.06
C TYR A 90 -1.54 -37.66 21.50
N GLU A 91 -2.33 -37.03 22.38
CA GLU A 91 -2.31 -37.32 23.82
C GLU A 91 -3.70 -37.78 24.29
N VAL A 92 -3.75 -38.90 25.03
CA VAL A 92 -4.98 -39.53 25.52
C VAL A 92 -5.38 -38.94 26.87
N TRP A 93 -6.57 -38.32 26.96
CA TRP A 93 -7.15 -37.86 28.23
C TRP A 93 -8.33 -38.72 28.67
N SER A 94 -8.34 -39.11 29.95
CA SER A 94 -9.38 -39.92 30.60
C SER A 94 -10.58 -39.09 31.08
N GLN A 95 -11.75 -39.74 31.22
CA GLN A 95 -13.10 -39.21 31.51
C GLN A 95 -13.30 -38.43 32.84
N GLY A 96 -12.25 -37.81 33.42
CA GLY A 96 -12.31 -37.20 34.76
C GLY A 96 -12.88 -35.78 34.88
N LEU A 97 -13.06 -35.03 33.78
CA LEU A 97 -13.22 -33.57 33.84
C LEU A 97 -14.66 -33.03 33.77
N LEU A 98 -15.68 -33.88 33.68
CA LEU A 98 -17.09 -33.45 33.56
C LEU A 98 -17.93 -33.98 34.72
N LYS A 99 -18.13 -33.15 35.76
CA LYS A 99 -19.17 -33.34 36.77
C LYS A 99 -20.08 -32.12 36.82
N CYS A 100 -21.23 -32.21 36.16
CA CYS A 100 -22.36 -31.31 36.42
C CYS A 100 -23.38 -31.99 37.32
N ASP A 101 -23.76 -31.28 38.38
CA ASP A 101 -24.76 -31.70 39.35
C ASP A 101 -26.17 -31.57 38.72
N PRO A 102 -27.06 -32.57 38.82
CA PRO A 102 -28.41 -32.55 38.24
C PRO A 102 -29.33 -31.41 38.72
N GLU A 103 -28.98 -30.67 39.78
CA GLU A 103 -29.74 -29.49 40.24
C GLU A 103 -29.36 -28.18 39.54
N LYS A 104 -28.27 -28.15 38.77
CA LYS A 104 -27.76 -26.94 38.11
C LYS A 104 -28.53 -26.64 36.82
N THR A 105 -29.03 -25.40 36.67
CA THR A 105 -29.95 -24.98 35.59
C THR A 105 -29.33 -24.01 34.57
N HIS A 106 -28.03 -23.70 34.70
CA HIS A 106 -27.34 -22.73 33.84
C HIS A 106 -26.03 -23.32 33.29
N LEU A 107 -25.77 -23.14 31.99
CA LEU A 107 -24.55 -23.61 31.32
C LEU A 107 -23.70 -22.41 30.87
N LEU A 108 -22.45 -22.33 31.32
CA LEU A 108 -21.51 -21.24 31.07
C LEU A 108 -20.34 -21.72 30.21
N LEU A 109 -20.19 -21.13 29.03
CA LEU A 109 -19.04 -21.32 28.14
C LEU A 109 -18.29 -20.00 28.02
N TRP A 110 -16.98 -20.02 28.26
CA TRP A 110 -16.14 -18.83 28.23
C TRP A 110 -14.90 -19.08 27.38
N SER A 111 -14.52 -18.09 26.58
CA SER A 111 -13.23 -18.01 25.89
C SER A 111 -12.67 -16.59 26.06
N GLY A 112 -11.37 -16.48 26.34
CA GLY A 112 -10.70 -15.21 26.61
C GLY A 112 -9.63 -15.33 27.69
N TYR A 113 -8.62 -14.47 27.64
CA TYR A 113 -7.43 -14.49 28.50
C TYR A 113 -7.55 -13.57 29.73
N GLU A 114 -6.74 -13.93 30.74
CA GLU A 114 -6.60 -13.45 32.13
C GLU A 114 -7.59 -14.00 33.19
N ASP A 115 -7.00 -14.46 34.29
CA ASP A 115 -7.62 -15.26 35.36
C ASP A 115 -8.38 -14.42 36.41
N GLU A 116 -8.04 -13.13 36.57
CA GLU A 116 -8.62 -12.25 37.60
C GLU A 116 -10.02 -11.75 37.22
N GLU A 117 -10.20 -11.17 36.02
CA GLU A 117 -11.53 -10.71 35.54
C GLU A 117 -12.52 -11.88 35.32
N ARG A 118 -11.99 -13.07 35.01
CA ARG A 118 -12.73 -14.34 34.85
C ARG A 118 -13.53 -14.73 36.09
N GLU A 119 -12.90 -14.68 37.26
CA GLU A 119 -13.55 -15.07 38.51
C GLU A 119 -14.64 -14.08 38.92
N ASP A 120 -14.46 -12.81 38.58
CA ASP A 120 -15.40 -11.74 38.93
C ASP A 120 -16.74 -11.84 38.18
N VAL A 121 -16.71 -12.32 36.93
CA VAL A 121 -17.92 -12.54 36.13
C VAL A 121 -18.57 -13.90 36.44
N LEU A 122 -17.77 -14.95 36.61
CA LEU A 122 -18.28 -16.33 36.73
C LEU A 122 -18.71 -16.72 38.15
N ARG A 123 -18.25 -16.01 39.19
CA ARG A 123 -18.55 -16.35 40.60
C ARG A 123 -20.02 -16.12 41.00
N PRO A 124 -20.67 -14.98 40.67
CA PRO A 124 -22.11 -14.79 40.95
C PRO A 124 -23.00 -15.78 40.19
N LEU A 125 -22.58 -16.18 38.99
CA LEU A 125 -23.32 -17.12 38.13
C LEU A 125 -23.20 -18.57 38.60
N ARG A 126 -22.05 -18.95 39.20
CA ARG A 126 -21.89 -20.22 39.91
C ARG A 126 -22.78 -20.30 41.17
N GLN A 127 -22.95 -19.19 41.89
CA GLN A 127 -23.84 -19.11 43.07
C GLN A 127 -25.33 -19.27 42.71
N GLN A 128 -25.72 -19.04 41.45
CA GLN A 128 -27.08 -19.29 40.93
C GLN A 128 -27.23 -20.70 40.30
N GLY A 129 -26.32 -21.63 40.60
CA GLY A 129 -26.40 -23.01 40.15
C GLY A 129 -25.89 -23.21 38.71
N GLY A 130 -24.84 -22.50 38.30
CA GLY A 130 -24.20 -22.65 36.99
C GLY A 130 -23.09 -23.72 36.92
N CYS A 131 -22.92 -24.32 35.74
CA CYS A 131 -21.83 -25.23 35.38
C CYS A 131 -20.88 -24.56 34.37
N VAL A 132 -19.55 -24.63 34.61
CA VAL A 132 -18.52 -23.94 33.81
C VAL A 132 -17.62 -24.97 33.11
N LEU A 133 -17.34 -24.77 31.83
CA LEU A 133 -16.38 -25.57 31.04
C LEU A 133 -15.15 -24.72 30.69
N HIS A 134 -13.94 -25.31 30.75
CA HIS A 134 -12.67 -24.60 30.65
C HIS A 134 -11.66 -25.29 29.71
N SER A 135 -10.84 -24.49 29.01
CA SER A 135 -9.63 -24.91 28.27
C SER A 135 -8.52 -23.87 28.47
N GLN A 136 -7.28 -24.30 28.73
CA GLN A 136 -6.12 -23.43 29.00
C GLN A 136 -5.28 -23.08 27.75
N GLU A 137 -5.48 -23.77 26.62
CA GLU A 137 -4.80 -23.48 25.35
C GLU A 137 -5.79 -23.47 24.18
N ASP A 138 -5.40 -22.81 23.07
CA ASP A 138 -6.20 -22.37 21.91
C ASP A 138 -7.63 -22.96 21.86
N PRO A 139 -8.61 -22.26 22.47
CA PRO A 139 -9.89 -22.83 22.86
C PRO A 139 -10.84 -23.09 21.67
N ASP A 140 -10.59 -22.47 20.51
CA ASP A 140 -11.50 -22.51 19.36
C ASP A 140 -11.52 -23.89 18.68
N THR A 141 -10.39 -24.63 18.71
CA THR A 141 -10.22 -25.87 17.95
C THR A 141 -10.41 -27.11 18.84
N ARG A 142 -9.87 -27.10 20.06
CA ARG A 142 -9.86 -28.26 20.96
C ARG A 142 -11.22 -28.56 21.59
N LEU A 143 -11.99 -27.54 22.00
CA LEU A 143 -13.32 -27.74 22.60
C LEU A 143 -14.35 -28.27 21.56
N GLY A 144 -14.23 -27.82 20.31
CA GLY A 144 -15.04 -28.29 19.19
C GLY A 144 -14.74 -29.74 18.80
N GLN A 145 -13.49 -30.18 18.89
CA GLN A 145 -13.08 -31.57 18.65
C GLN A 145 -13.51 -32.50 19.80
N LEU A 146 -13.37 -32.07 21.06
CA LEU A 146 -13.71 -32.87 22.25
C LEU A 146 -15.21 -33.21 22.34
N LEU A 147 -16.08 -32.32 21.85
CA LEU A 147 -17.54 -32.50 21.88
C LEU A 147 -18.12 -33.16 20.61
N ASN A 148 -17.32 -33.27 19.55
CA ASN A 148 -17.65 -34.01 18.32
C ASN A 148 -17.09 -35.45 18.33
N ALA A 149 -16.36 -35.85 19.37
CA ALA A 149 -15.81 -37.19 19.51
C ALA A 149 -16.92 -38.28 19.53
N PRO A 150 -16.72 -39.44 18.86
CA PRO A 150 -17.68 -40.55 18.87
C PRO A 150 -17.77 -41.16 20.28
N GLY A 151 -18.75 -40.71 21.06
CA GLY A 151 -18.98 -41.12 22.46
C GLY A 151 -19.68 -40.04 23.29
N VAL A 152 -19.43 -38.77 22.97
CA VAL A 152 -20.11 -37.60 23.56
C VAL A 152 -21.54 -37.40 23.01
N ASN A 153 -21.87 -38.07 21.90
CA ASN A 153 -23.22 -38.14 21.32
C ASN A 153 -24.29 -38.71 22.28
N THR A 154 -23.92 -39.34 23.40
CA THR A 154 -24.86 -39.78 24.45
C THR A 154 -25.48 -38.62 25.24
N LEU A 155 -24.90 -37.42 25.21
CA LEU A 155 -25.51 -36.20 25.77
C LEU A 155 -26.54 -35.55 24.84
N LYS A 156 -26.55 -35.87 23.54
CA LYS A 156 -27.59 -35.40 22.59
C LYS A 156 -28.95 -36.05 22.85
N SER A 157 -29.00 -37.18 23.56
CA SER A 157 -30.21 -37.93 23.90
C SER A 157 -30.80 -37.64 25.28
N CYS A 158 -30.17 -36.82 26.11
CA CYS A 158 -30.78 -36.43 27.39
C CYS A 158 -31.74 -35.26 27.19
N SER A 159 -33.04 -35.50 27.39
CA SER A 159 -34.06 -34.44 27.39
C SER A 159 -33.92 -33.58 28.66
N TYR A 160 -33.09 -32.55 28.63
CA TYR A 160 -33.03 -31.57 29.72
C TYR A 160 -33.87 -30.35 29.37
N GLY A 161 -35.14 -30.35 29.76
CA GLY A 161 -36.04 -29.20 29.69
C GLY A 161 -35.79 -28.12 30.77
N LYS A 162 -34.56 -28.01 31.30
CA LYS A 162 -34.25 -27.21 32.52
C LYS A 162 -33.05 -26.25 32.39
N VAL A 163 -32.53 -25.99 31.19
CA VAL A 163 -31.52 -24.93 31.01
C VAL A 163 -32.23 -23.59 30.90
N LYS A 164 -32.10 -22.76 31.94
CA LYS A 164 -32.80 -21.47 32.09
C LYS A 164 -32.04 -20.29 31.48
N ALA A 165 -30.71 -20.35 31.42
CA ALA A 165 -29.89 -19.37 30.67
C ALA A 165 -28.59 -19.98 30.14
N PHE A 166 -28.11 -19.40 29.03
CA PHE A 166 -26.92 -19.82 28.29
C PHE A 166 -25.99 -18.63 28.06
N TRP A 167 -24.68 -18.85 28.20
CA TRP A 167 -23.63 -17.81 28.15
C TRP A 167 -22.50 -18.22 27.21
N VAL A 168 -22.07 -17.31 26.32
CA VAL A 168 -21.03 -17.56 25.31
C VAL A 168 -19.94 -16.51 25.41
N GLY A 169 -18.73 -16.91 25.78
CA GLY A 169 -17.48 -16.29 25.34
C GLY A 169 -17.07 -16.90 24.00
N ALA A 170 -16.71 -16.03 23.05
CA ALA A 170 -16.48 -16.28 21.63
C ALA A 170 -16.08 -17.74 21.28
N SER A 171 -16.98 -18.53 20.68
CA SER A 171 -16.59 -19.82 20.11
C SER A 171 -17.35 -20.12 18.82
N ARG A 172 -16.58 -20.40 17.77
CA ARG A 172 -17.01 -20.39 16.37
C ARG A 172 -18.03 -21.45 15.96
N GLN A 173 -18.29 -22.50 16.76
CA GLN A 173 -19.07 -23.66 16.32
C GLN A 173 -20.26 -24.04 17.22
N PHE A 174 -20.37 -23.52 18.44
CA PHE A 174 -21.23 -24.13 19.46
C PHE A 174 -22.62 -23.49 19.64
N ALA A 175 -22.79 -22.21 19.32
CA ALA A 175 -23.97 -21.45 19.75
C ALA A 175 -25.32 -21.94 19.15
N GLY A 176 -25.33 -22.52 17.95
CA GLY A 176 -26.56 -22.72 17.17
C GLY A 176 -27.57 -23.75 17.72
N THR A 177 -27.10 -24.84 18.34
CA THR A 177 -27.95 -25.99 18.71
C THR A 177 -28.52 -25.93 20.12
N TRP A 178 -27.84 -25.26 21.06
CA TRP A 178 -28.27 -25.12 22.46
C TRP A 178 -29.02 -23.80 22.72
N ALA A 179 -28.69 -22.71 22.00
CA ALA A 179 -29.43 -21.46 22.06
C ALA A 179 -30.90 -21.64 21.60
N ALA A 180 -31.15 -22.50 20.60
CA ALA A 180 -32.50 -22.81 20.11
C ALA A 180 -33.40 -23.55 21.13
N ARG A 181 -32.88 -23.96 22.29
CA ARG A 181 -33.61 -24.73 23.32
C ARG A 181 -33.71 -24.05 24.70
N SER A 182 -33.13 -22.85 24.86
CA SER A 182 -33.05 -22.14 26.16
C SER A 182 -34.02 -20.95 26.19
N GLN A 183 -34.77 -20.73 27.28
CA GLN A 183 -35.79 -19.65 27.34
C GLN A 183 -35.20 -18.21 27.39
N ASN A 184 -34.00 -18.06 27.96
CA ASN A 184 -33.26 -16.80 28.02
C ASN A 184 -31.80 -17.02 27.54
N VAL A 185 -31.26 -16.08 26.78
CA VAL A 185 -29.86 -16.11 26.30
C VAL A 185 -29.18 -14.83 26.76
N SER A 186 -28.04 -14.95 27.44
CA SER A 186 -27.25 -13.79 27.85
C SER A 186 -25.90 -13.84 27.15
N VAL A 187 -25.58 -12.80 26.38
CA VAL A 187 -24.32 -12.66 25.66
C VAL A 187 -23.53 -11.56 26.36
N ALA A 188 -22.33 -11.85 26.85
CA ALA A 188 -21.45 -10.78 27.28
C ALA A 188 -20.29 -10.61 26.32
N ILE A 189 -20.04 -9.36 25.99
CA ILE A 189 -19.00 -8.89 25.10
C ILE A 189 -17.99 -8.20 26.01
N GLY A 190 -16.97 -8.96 26.40
CA GLY A 190 -15.78 -8.45 27.06
C GLY A 190 -14.75 -8.09 26.01
N TYR A 191 -14.33 -6.83 26.00
CA TYR A 191 -13.28 -6.35 25.10
C TYR A 191 -12.30 -5.50 25.89
N LEU A 192 -11.04 -5.91 25.97
CA LEU A 192 -9.95 -4.96 26.19
C LEU A 192 -9.70 -4.28 24.84
N MET A 193 -9.98 -2.98 24.78
CA MET A 193 -9.46 -2.15 23.68
C MET A 193 -7.93 -2.20 23.77
N GLN A 194 -7.29 -3.12 23.05
CA GLN A 194 -5.87 -2.96 22.77
C GLN A 194 -5.74 -1.70 21.90
N GLU A 195 -4.96 -0.73 22.38
CA GLU A 195 -4.64 0.49 21.64
C GLU A 195 -4.21 0.14 20.21
N GLY A 196 -4.87 0.75 19.21
CA GLY A 196 -4.48 0.62 17.80
C GLY A 196 -5.27 -0.37 16.92
N ARG A 197 -6.27 -1.13 17.44
CA ARG A 197 -7.16 -1.92 16.55
C ARG A 197 -8.39 -1.13 16.10
N SER A 198 -8.65 -1.10 14.79
CA SER A 198 -9.78 -0.37 14.20
C SER A 198 -11.14 -0.91 14.65
N TYR A 199 -12.15 -0.04 14.70
CA TYR A 199 -13.57 -0.41 14.86
C TYR A 199 -14.02 -1.49 13.85
N LYS A 200 -13.40 -1.57 12.67
CA LYS A 200 -13.65 -2.64 11.70
C LYS A 200 -13.33 -4.01 12.29
N THR A 201 -12.21 -4.15 13.00
CA THR A 201 -11.83 -5.40 13.67
C THR A 201 -12.82 -5.73 14.78
N LEU A 202 -13.28 -4.74 15.56
CA LEU A 202 -14.36 -4.92 16.53
C LEU A 202 -15.63 -5.46 15.84
N PHE A 203 -16.10 -4.82 14.78
CA PHE A 203 -17.36 -5.21 14.12
C PHE A 203 -17.27 -6.51 13.31
N ASP A 204 -16.09 -6.86 12.80
CA ASP A 204 -15.83 -8.13 12.12
C ASP A 204 -15.66 -9.28 13.13
N THR A 205 -15.18 -9.00 14.36
CA THR A 205 -14.95 -10.01 15.40
C THR A 205 -16.12 -10.23 16.37
N VAL A 206 -16.96 -9.21 16.63
CA VAL A 206 -17.96 -9.24 17.72
C VAL A 206 -19.11 -10.23 17.49
N PHE A 207 -19.38 -10.66 16.25
CA PHE A 207 -20.22 -11.83 16.01
C PHE A 207 -19.78 -12.57 14.75
N TYR A 208 -19.23 -13.78 14.89
CA TYR A 208 -19.03 -14.63 13.73
C TYR A 208 -20.38 -15.10 13.18
N ARG A 209 -20.39 -15.49 11.90
CA ARG A 209 -21.60 -15.93 11.16
C ARG A 209 -22.37 -17.03 11.90
N SER A 210 -21.72 -17.85 12.71
CA SER A 210 -22.31 -18.95 13.51
C SER A 210 -22.98 -18.47 14.81
N GLU A 211 -22.37 -17.53 15.54
CA GLU A 211 -22.91 -16.93 16.76
C GLU A 211 -24.10 -16.02 16.45
N LEU A 212 -23.97 -15.21 15.40
CA LEU A 212 -25.10 -14.41 14.94
C LEU A 212 -26.22 -15.27 14.37
N LYS A 213 -25.91 -16.37 13.66
CA LYS A 213 -26.92 -17.36 13.25
C LYS A 213 -27.62 -17.99 14.44
N ALA A 214 -26.90 -18.30 15.52
CA ALA A 214 -27.48 -18.85 16.73
C ALA A 214 -28.40 -17.87 17.47
N ALA A 215 -27.96 -16.62 17.62
CA ALA A 215 -28.80 -15.55 18.16
C ALA A 215 -30.03 -15.30 17.26
N VAL A 216 -29.84 -15.28 15.94
CA VAL A 216 -30.90 -15.18 14.92
C VAL A 216 -31.88 -16.37 14.97
N GLN A 217 -31.39 -17.58 15.18
CA GLN A 217 -32.21 -18.77 15.42
C GLN A 217 -33.02 -18.61 16.71
N ALA A 218 -32.39 -18.11 17.79
CA ALA A 218 -33.07 -17.84 19.06
C ALA A 218 -34.14 -16.74 18.93
N PHE A 219 -33.93 -15.70 18.12
CA PHE A 219 -34.92 -14.67 17.80
C PHE A 219 -36.13 -15.22 17.03
N ARG A 220 -35.92 -16.25 16.20
CA ARG A 220 -37.01 -16.95 15.51
C ARG A 220 -37.92 -17.67 16.50
N ASP A 221 -37.34 -18.28 17.53
CA ASP A 221 -37.99 -19.25 18.43
C ASP A 221 -38.60 -18.68 19.74
N ARG A 222 -38.86 -17.36 19.82
CA ARG A 222 -39.53 -16.66 20.95
C ARG A 222 -38.71 -16.63 22.27
N LEU A 223 -37.43 -16.25 22.20
CA LEU A 223 -36.51 -16.22 23.35
C LEU A 223 -36.08 -14.78 23.73
N GLN A 224 -35.86 -14.50 25.02
CA GLN A 224 -35.33 -13.22 25.51
C GLN A 224 -33.80 -13.21 25.46
N VAL A 225 -33.20 -12.15 24.91
CA VAL A 225 -31.75 -11.99 24.72
C VAL A 225 -31.24 -10.77 25.48
N ASN A 226 -30.24 -10.96 26.33
CA ASN A 226 -29.60 -9.89 27.09
C ASN A 226 -28.16 -9.74 26.63
N ILE A 227 -27.78 -8.57 26.11
CA ILE A 227 -26.42 -8.29 25.63
C ILE A 227 -25.72 -7.39 26.65
N PHE A 228 -24.61 -7.84 27.21
CA PHE A 228 -23.82 -7.14 28.21
C PHE A 228 -22.48 -6.69 27.62
N PHE A 229 -22.20 -5.40 27.65
CA PHE A 229 -20.88 -4.86 27.36
C PHE A 229 -20.13 -4.63 28.67
N THR A 230 -19.04 -5.36 28.89
CA THR A 230 -18.38 -5.40 30.20
C THR A 230 -17.22 -4.42 30.34
N HIS A 231 -16.83 -3.73 29.27
CA HIS A 231 -15.73 -2.76 29.31
C HIS A 231 -16.18 -1.41 29.90
N PRO A 232 -15.46 -0.87 30.91
CA PRO A 232 -15.89 0.31 31.66
C PRO A 232 -15.89 1.61 30.86
N PHE A 233 -15.14 1.69 29.75
CA PHE A 233 -15.02 2.89 28.91
C PHE A 233 -15.95 2.93 27.70
N ILE A 234 -16.87 1.96 27.55
CA ILE A 234 -17.84 1.98 26.45
C ILE A 234 -18.80 3.16 26.60
N THR A 235 -18.85 4.01 25.58
CA THR A 235 -19.75 5.16 25.55
C THR A 235 -21.13 4.78 25.04
N SER A 236 -22.11 5.67 25.26
CA SER A 236 -23.43 5.53 24.65
C SER A 236 -23.35 5.58 23.11
N GLY A 237 -22.40 6.32 22.53
CA GLY A 237 -22.17 6.37 21.09
C GLY A 237 -21.70 5.03 20.52
N ASP A 238 -20.74 4.39 21.18
CA ASP A 238 -20.24 3.05 20.80
C ASP A 238 -21.38 2.02 20.82
N MET A 239 -22.29 2.13 21.80
CA MET A 239 -23.49 1.29 21.88
C MET A 239 -24.42 1.48 20.69
N HIS A 240 -24.74 2.73 20.32
CA HIS A 240 -25.59 2.99 19.16
C HIS A 240 -24.95 2.46 17.86
N ALA A 241 -23.62 2.55 17.73
CA ALA A 241 -22.90 2.01 16.58
C ALA A 241 -22.95 0.47 16.53
N ALA A 242 -22.61 -0.18 17.65
CA ALA A 242 -22.65 -1.64 17.77
C ALA A 242 -24.05 -2.21 17.57
N THR A 243 -25.08 -1.60 18.17
CA THR A 243 -26.47 -2.02 17.99
C THR A 243 -26.92 -1.88 16.53
N SER A 244 -26.51 -0.83 15.81
CA SER A 244 -26.84 -0.64 14.39
C SER A 244 -26.23 -1.74 13.51
N VAL A 245 -24.97 -2.11 13.76
CA VAL A 245 -24.29 -3.22 13.06
C VAL A 245 -24.96 -4.55 13.34
N ILE A 246 -25.18 -4.87 14.62
CA ILE A 246 -25.74 -6.16 15.04
C ILE A 246 -27.14 -6.33 14.47
N TYR A 247 -27.97 -5.28 14.53
CA TYR A 247 -29.30 -5.27 13.95
C TYR A 247 -29.26 -5.56 12.44
N GLU A 248 -28.43 -4.84 11.68
CA GLU A 248 -28.41 -5.01 10.23
C GLU A 248 -27.91 -6.39 9.80
N ARG A 249 -26.89 -6.91 10.48
CA ARG A 249 -26.41 -8.27 10.21
C ARG A 249 -27.46 -9.31 10.58
N ALA A 250 -28.20 -9.14 11.69
CA ALA A 250 -29.30 -10.02 12.06
C ALA A 250 -30.39 -10.02 10.99
N ARG A 251 -30.80 -8.83 10.53
CA ARG A 251 -31.78 -8.62 9.45
C ARG A 251 -31.37 -9.29 8.13
N LEU A 252 -30.09 -9.25 7.77
CA LEU A 252 -29.56 -9.88 6.55
C LEU A 252 -29.46 -11.41 6.67
N LEU A 253 -29.25 -11.96 7.87
CA LEU A 253 -29.17 -13.41 8.10
C LEU A 253 -30.55 -14.07 8.23
N SER A 254 -31.55 -13.34 8.73
CA SER A 254 -32.95 -13.77 8.74
C SER A 254 -33.85 -12.52 8.80
N PRO A 255 -34.97 -12.49 8.07
CA PRO A 255 -35.96 -11.43 8.19
C PRO A 255 -36.71 -11.59 9.52
N VAL A 256 -36.09 -11.15 10.61
CA VAL A 256 -36.75 -11.00 11.91
C VAL A 256 -37.48 -9.65 11.90
N ASP A 257 -38.73 -9.67 12.34
CA ASP A 257 -39.54 -8.46 12.52
C ASP A 257 -38.85 -7.49 13.51
N THR A 258 -38.85 -6.21 13.16
CA THR A 258 -38.12 -5.16 13.89
C THR A 258 -38.69 -4.90 15.29
N LEU A 259 -40.01 -4.95 15.44
CA LEU A 259 -40.69 -4.84 16.74
C LEU A 259 -40.35 -6.06 17.59
N LYS A 260 -40.37 -7.24 16.98
CA LYS A 260 -40.02 -8.47 17.70
C LYS A 260 -38.58 -8.43 18.21
N PHE A 261 -37.62 -7.98 17.40
CA PHE A 261 -36.21 -7.86 17.83
C PHE A 261 -36.03 -6.85 18.99
N GLN A 262 -36.79 -5.76 19.00
CA GLN A 262 -36.82 -4.79 20.09
C GLN A 262 -37.41 -5.36 21.38
N GLU A 263 -38.52 -6.09 21.27
CA GLU A 263 -39.24 -6.67 22.41
C GLU A 263 -38.46 -7.79 23.09
N THR A 264 -37.61 -8.50 22.32
CA THR A 264 -36.88 -9.67 22.81
C THR A 264 -35.41 -9.39 23.15
N THR A 265 -34.90 -8.17 22.95
CA THR A 265 -33.47 -7.87 23.15
C THR A 265 -33.27 -6.72 24.13
N THR A 266 -32.58 -6.97 25.24
CA THR A 266 -32.17 -5.93 26.19
C THR A 266 -30.66 -5.74 26.15
N TRP A 267 -30.23 -4.49 26.31
CA TRP A 267 -28.83 -4.08 26.23
C TRP A 267 -28.38 -3.48 27.54
N HIS A 268 -27.24 -3.95 28.04
CA HIS A 268 -26.62 -3.55 29.29
C HIS A 268 -25.20 -3.05 29.05
N TYR A 269 -24.86 -1.88 29.59
CA TYR A 269 -23.53 -1.28 29.46
C TYR A 269 -23.16 -0.43 30.68
N GLY A 270 -21.88 -0.09 30.81
CA GLY A 270 -21.31 0.68 31.92
C GLY A 270 -20.42 -0.19 32.81
N ASN A 271 -20.26 0.19 34.08
CA ASN A 271 -19.40 -0.51 35.04
C ASN A 271 -20.06 -1.83 35.51
N CYS A 272 -20.32 -2.73 34.56
CA CYS A 272 -20.95 -4.04 34.73
C CYS A 272 -20.00 -5.09 35.36
N GLY A 273 -18.82 -4.66 35.84
CA GLY A 273 -17.80 -5.50 36.45
C GLY A 273 -17.79 -5.52 38.00
N LYS A 274 -17.30 -6.64 38.54
CA LYS A 274 -17.00 -6.98 39.95
C LYS A 274 -18.10 -7.05 41.01
N ALA A 275 -19.11 -6.18 41.05
CA ALA A 275 -19.97 -6.10 42.26
C ALA A 275 -21.49 -6.25 42.06
N ASN A 276 -22.03 -6.18 40.84
CA ASN A 276 -23.48 -6.07 40.66
C ASN A 276 -24.00 -6.66 39.35
N LEU A 277 -24.07 -7.99 39.26
CA LEU A 277 -25.11 -8.65 38.44
C LEU A 277 -26.51 -8.55 39.11
N SER A 278 -26.60 -7.89 40.28
CA SER A 278 -27.86 -7.34 40.77
C SER A 278 -28.16 -6.05 39.99
N LEU A 279 -29.32 -5.99 39.37
CA LEU A 279 -29.81 -5.03 38.36
C LEU A 279 -29.68 -3.51 38.65
N ARG A 280 -29.03 -3.06 39.73
CA ARG A 280 -29.09 -1.67 40.22
C ARG A 280 -27.99 -0.72 39.73
N SER A 281 -26.90 -1.19 39.10
CA SER A 281 -25.84 -0.31 38.56
C SER A 281 -25.52 -0.52 37.07
N CYS A 282 -26.17 -1.48 36.40
CA CYS A 282 -26.18 -1.57 34.94
C CYS A 282 -27.14 -0.52 34.37
N ARG A 283 -26.70 0.30 33.42
CA ARG A 283 -27.63 1.14 32.66
C ARG A 283 -28.33 0.25 31.63
N ASN A 284 -29.65 0.17 31.72
CA ASN A 284 -30.49 -0.46 30.71
C ASN A 284 -30.86 0.62 29.68
N LEU A 285 -30.65 0.33 28.40
CA LEU A 285 -31.13 1.19 27.32
C LEU A 285 -31.96 0.36 26.35
N GLN A 286 -33.23 0.72 26.15
CA GLN A 286 -33.97 0.29 24.96
C GLN A 286 -33.40 1.07 23.77
N LEU A 287 -32.34 0.54 23.17
CA LEU A 287 -31.51 1.22 22.16
C LEU A 287 -32.12 1.29 20.76
N LEU A 288 -33.19 0.57 20.50
CA LEU A 288 -33.65 0.33 19.14
C LEU A 288 -34.88 1.17 18.85
N ASN A 289 -34.67 2.41 18.44
CA ASN A 289 -35.59 3.04 17.50
C ASN A 289 -34.89 3.06 16.12
N PRO A 290 -35.22 2.14 15.19
CA PRO A 290 -34.58 2.04 13.88
C PRO A 290 -34.85 3.28 13.01
N ASP A 291 -35.85 4.10 13.38
CA ASP A 291 -36.13 5.39 12.77
C ASP A 291 -35.39 6.56 13.46
N ALA A 292 -34.64 6.32 14.53
CA ALA A 292 -33.88 7.36 15.19
C ALA A 292 -32.76 7.89 14.28
N ALA A 293 -32.61 9.21 14.27
CA ALA A 293 -31.59 9.91 13.50
C ALA A 293 -30.17 9.32 13.70
N ALA A 294 -29.75 9.10 14.96
CA ALA A 294 -28.43 8.55 15.28
C ALA A 294 -28.26 7.09 14.80
N PHE A 295 -29.32 6.27 14.87
CA PHE A 295 -29.29 4.88 14.42
C PHE A 295 -29.09 4.81 12.89
N LEU A 296 -29.89 5.57 12.15
CA LEU A 296 -29.79 5.65 10.69
C LEU A 296 -28.44 6.21 10.23
N HIS A 297 -27.89 7.19 10.97
CA HIS A 297 -26.56 7.73 10.72
C HIS A 297 -25.49 6.65 10.84
N ASN A 298 -25.48 5.91 11.95
CA ASN A 298 -24.53 4.83 12.19
C ASN A 298 -24.66 3.73 11.14
N LEU A 299 -25.88 3.37 10.75
CA LEU A 299 -26.10 2.40 9.68
C LEU A 299 -25.57 2.90 8.33
N GLY A 300 -25.67 4.20 8.07
CA GLY A 300 -25.02 4.85 6.92
C GLY A 300 -23.50 4.67 6.94
N TYR A 301 -22.85 4.89 8.09
CA TYR A 301 -21.42 4.63 8.28
C TYR A 301 -21.05 3.16 8.01
N VAL A 302 -21.84 2.23 8.55
CA VAL A 302 -21.63 0.79 8.36
C VAL A 302 -21.62 0.41 6.88
N TYR A 303 -22.56 0.92 6.10
CA TYR A 303 -22.60 0.70 4.66
C TYR A 303 -21.52 1.44 3.88
N ARG A 304 -21.14 2.64 4.32
CA ARG A 304 -20.08 3.45 3.69
C ARG A 304 -18.72 2.78 3.79
N TYR A 305 -18.38 2.23 4.95
CA TYR A 305 -17.07 1.62 5.21
C TYR A 305 -17.06 0.09 5.10
N GLY A 306 -18.23 -0.55 5.04
CA GLY A 306 -18.36 -2.01 4.93
C GLY A 306 -18.06 -2.74 6.24
N PHE A 307 -18.50 -2.19 7.37
CA PHE A 307 -18.29 -2.80 8.68
C PHE A 307 -19.26 -3.97 8.92
N GLY A 308 -18.80 -5.21 8.77
CA GLY A 308 -19.65 -6.39 8.93
C GLY A 308 -20.72 -6.59 7.85
N VAL A 309 -20.79 -5.72 6.83
CA VAL A 309 -21.65 -5.80 5.65
C VAL A 309 -20.85 -5.45 4.39
N ALA A 310 -21.32 -5.89 3.22
CA ALA A 310 -20.73 -5.44 1.96
C ALA A 310 -20.88 -3.92 1.82
N ARG A 311 -19.79 -3.24 1.44
CA ARG A 311 -19.78 -1.79 1.23
C ARG A 311 -20.79 -1.41 0.15
N ASP A 312 -21.66 -0.46 0.47
CA ASP A 312 -22.71 0.03 -0.43
C ASP A 312 -22.88 1.54 -0.23
N PHE A 313 -22.28 2.32 -1.12
CA PHE A 313 -22.36 3.78 -1.05
C PHE A 313 -23.76 4.32 -1.37
N ARG A 314 -24.55 3.63 -2.20
CA ARG A 314 -25.91 4.08 -2.52
C ARG A 314 -26.78 3.97 -1.28
N LYS A 315 -26.74 2.83 -0.61
CA LYS A 315 -27.49 2.59 0.62
C LYS A 315 -27.01 3.49 1.77
N ALA A 316 -25.69 3.71 1.89
CA ALA A 316 -25.15 4.66 2.86
C ALA A 316 -25.73 6.07 2.67
N ARG A 317 -25.77 6.56 1.42
CA ARG A 317 -26.35 7.86 1.07
C ARG A 317 -27.81 7.96 1.49
N GLU A 318 -28.64 6.99 1.10
CA GLU A 318 -30.07 6.96 1.43
C GLU A 318 -30.31 6.98 2.94
N LEU A 319 -29.48 6.28 3.72
CA LEU A 319 -29.55 6.27 5.17
C LEU A 319 -29.13 7.60 5.80
N PHE A 320 -28.10 8.25 5.27
CA PHE A 320 -27.70 9.58 5.73
C PHE A 320 -28.77 10.64 5.39
N GLU A 321 -29.37 10.58 4.20
CA GLU A 321 -30.48 11.45 3.79
C GLU A 321 -31.69 11.27 4.72
N LEU A 322 -32.08 10.02 4.99
CA LEU A 322 -33.18 9.73 5.91
C LEU A 322 -32.85 10.18 7.33
N SER A 323 -31.66 9.88 7.83
CA SER A 323 -31.18 10.34 9.14
C SER A 323 -31.20 11.87 9.28
N MET A 324 -30.81 12.58 8.22
CA MET A 324 -30.85 14.04 8.14
C MET A 324 -32.29 14.58 8.18
N GLN A 325 -33.24 13.92 7.50
CA GLN A 325 -34.67 14.27 7.57
C GLN A 325 -35.25 14.05 8.97
N ARG A 326 -34.73 13.05 9.71
CA ARG A 326 -35.10 12.77 11.11
C ARG A 326 -34.42 13.70 12.13
N GLY A 327 -33.67 14.72 11.67
CA GLY A 327 -33.09 15.75 12.53
C GLY A 327 -31.66 15.48 13.02
N SER A 328 -30.92 14.55 12.40
CA SER A 328 -29.50 14.39 12.71
C SER A 328 -28.70 15.66 12.38
N HIS A 329 -27.86 16.09 13.33
CA HIS A 329 -26.88 17.16 13.10
C HIS A 329 -25.61 16.65 12.40
N LYS A 330 -25.24 15.37 12.61
CA LYS A 330 -24.01 14.76 12.03
C LYS A 330 -24.16 14.26 10.58
N SER A 331 -25.36 13.82 10.20
CA SER A 331 -25.59 13.22 8.88
C SER A 331 -25.35 14.16 7.69
N PRO A 332 -25.66 15.47 7.78
CA PRO A 332 -25.24 16.41 6.75
C PRO A 332 -23.71 16.41 6.52
N THR A 333 -22.88 16.31 7.56
CA THR A 333 -21.42 16.22 7.42
C THR A 333 -20.99 14.94 6.71
N SER A 334 -21.54 13.78 7.10
CA SER A 334 -21.20 12.51 6.45
C SER A 334 -21.64 12.49 4.98
N LEU A 335 -22.83 13.03 4.69
CA LEU A 335 -23.34 13.15 3.33
C LEU A 335 -22.50 14.16 2.51
N GLY A 336 -22.12 15.29 3.11
CA GLY A 336 -21.25 16.28 2.50
C GLY A 336 -19.90 15.69 2.13
N SER A 337 -19.32 14.86 2.99
CA SER A 337 -18.09 14.12 2.72
C SER A 337 -18.26 13.13 1.55
N MET A 338 -19.42 12.47 1.41
CA MET A 338 -19.68 11.61 0.25
C MET A 338 -19.76 12.39 -1.07
N TYR A 339 -20.35 13.59 -1.07
CA TYR A 339 -20.35 14.48 -2.24
C TYR A 339 -18.96 15.05 -2.52
N HIS A 340 -18.20 15.39 -1.49
CA HIS A 340 -16.80 15.82 -1.62
C HIS A 340 -15.94 14.73 -2.26
N ASP A 341 -16.13 13.46 -1.87
CA ASP A 341 -15.31 12.34 -2.35
C ASP A 341 -15.88 11.64 -3.61
N GLY A 342 -17.10 11.99 -4.05
CA GLY A 342 -17.81 11.27 -5.12
C GLY A 342 -18.14 9.80 -4.77
N GLN A 343 -18.41 9.51 -3.50
CA GLN A 343 -18.71 8.16 -3.01
C GLN A 343 -20.19 7.83 -3.19
N GLY A 344 -20.53 7.06 -4.23
CA GLY A 344 -21.93 6.70 -4.54
C GLY A 344 -22.77 7.83 -5.16
N VAL A 345 -22.14 8.97 -5.42
CA VAL A 345 -22.70 10.15 -6.09
C VAL A 345 -21.63 10.76 -7.00
N ALA A 346 -22.04 11.60 -7.95
CA ALA A 346 -21.08 12.45 -8.65
C ALA A 346 -20.43 13.42 -7.65
N GLN A 347 -19.13 13.65 -7.78
CA GLN A 347 -18.42 14.61 -6.94
C GLN A 347 -19.01 16.01 -7.14
N ASP A 348 -19.37 16.66 -6.04
CA ASP A 348 -19.97 17.99 -6.05
C ASP A 348 -19.55 18.77 -4.80
N PHE A 349 -18.58 19.66 -4.98
CA PHE A 349 -18.06 20.48 -3.89
C PHE A 349 -19.03 21.57 -3.43
N HIS A 350 -19.90 22.07 -4.32
CA HIS A 350 -20.93 23.04 -3.94
C HIS A 350 -21.97 22.39 -3.03
N LYS A 351 -22.41 21.17 -3.39
CA LYS A 351 -23.31 20.40 -2.54
C LYS A 351 -22.69 20.02 -1.20
N ALA A 352 -21.41 19.62 -1.20
CA ALA A 352 -20.68 19.34 0.02
C ALA A 352 -20.63 20.57 0.94
N LYS A 353 -20.34 21.76 0.39
CA LYS A 353 -20.33 23.03 1.12
C LYS A 353 -21.69 23.32 1.77
N GLU A 354 -22.78 23.25 1.01
CA GLU A 354 -24.14 23.47 1.53
C GLU A 354 -24.47 22.54 2.71
N LEU A 355 -24.05 21.27 2.60
CA LEU A 355 -24.29 20.26 3.63
C LEU A 355 -23.46 20.51 4.90
N TYR A 356 -22.21 20.98 4.77
CA TYR A 356 -21.39 21.38 5.92
C TYR A 356 -21.93 22.65 6.60
N GLU A 357 -22.35 23.66 5.83
CA GLU A 357 -22.99 24.85 6.39
C GLU A 357 -24.29 24.49 7.12
N MET A 358 -25.08 23.55 6.56
CA MET A 358 -26.25 23.00 7.23
C MET A 358 -25.89 22.27 8.53
N ALA A 359 -24.84 21.44 8.52
CA ALA A 359 -24.37 20.73 9.71
C ALA A 359 -23.99 21.70 10.84
N ILE A 360 -23.23 22.75 10.51
CA ILE A 360 -22.86 23.82 11.45
C ILE A 360 -24.11 24.49 12.03
N SER A 361 -25.09 24.83 11.19
CA SER A 361 -26.35 25.45 11.64
C SER A 361 -27.16 24.54 12.59
N ARG A 362 -26.96 23.22 12.50
CA ARG A 362 -27.59 22.20 13.35
C ARG A 362 -26.74 21.81 14.57
N GLY A 363 -25.58 22.44 14.76
CA GLY A 363 -24.71 22.24 15.91
C GLY A 363 -23.68 21.12 15.76
N ASP A 364 -23.35 20.69 14.53
CA ASP A 364 -22.23 19.77 14.31
C ASP A 364 -20.90 20.51 14.31
N GLU A 365 -20.05 20.18 15.28
CA GLU A 365 -18.75 20.82 15.50
C GLU A 365 -17.68 20.31 14.54
N ASP A 366 -17.82 19.07 14.02
CA ASP A 366 -16.87 18.47 13.07
C ASP A 366 -16.94 19.15 11.69
N ALA A 367 -18.08 19.75 11.38
CA ALA A 367 -18.35 20.42 10.11
C ALA A 367 -17.51 21.69 9.90
N PHE A 368 -17.04 22.34 10.98
CA PHE A 368 -16.15 23.51 10.86
C PHE A 368 -14.85 23.15 10.15
N ILE A 369 -14.29 21.97 10.43
CA ILE A 369 -13.04 21.52 9.82
C ILE A 369 -13.26 21.17 8.36
N MET A 370 -14.34 20.44 8.06
CA MET A 370 -14.66 20.07 6.68
C MET A 370 -14.92 21.30 5.80
N LEU A 371 -15.63 22.30 6.32
CA LEU A 371 -15.85 23.56 5.61
C LEU A 371 -14.55 24.37 5.48
N GLY A 372 -13.71 24.39 6.52
CA GLY A 372 -12.40 25.03 6.49
C GLY A 372 -11.51 24.45 5.38
N ILE A 373 -11.49 23.13 5.23
CA ILE A 373 -10.75 22.44 4.16
C ILE A 373 -11.24 22.84 2.77
N LEU A 374 -12.56 23.01 2.57
CA LEU A 374 -13.10 23.48 1.29
C LEU A 374 -12.60 24.88 0.94
N TYR A 375 -12.59 25.81 1.89
CA TYR A 375 -12.05 27.16 1.67
C TYR A 375 -10.53 27.15 1.48
N GLU A 376 -9.80 26.34 2.23
CA GLU A 376 -8.34 26.17 2.08
C GLU A 376 -7.98 25.67 0.67
N ARG A 377 -8.81 24.80 0.09
CA ARG A 377 -8.57 24.20 -1.24
C ARG A 377 -9.26 24.92 -2.40
N GLY A 378 -10.12 25.90 -2.13
CA GLY A 378 -10.96 26.52 -3.17
C GLY A 378 -11.93 25.54 -3.84
N GLN A 379 -12.44 24.56 -3.08
CA GLN A 379 -13.35 23.52 -3.56
C GLN A 379 -14.79 23.94 -3.26
N GLY A 380 -15.59 24.23 -4.30
CA GLY A 380 -16.98 24.70 -4.13
C GLY A 380 -17.11 26.15 -3.63
N ALA A 381 -15.98 26.85 -3.49
CA ALA A 381 -15.87 28.27 -3.18
C ALA A 381 -14.53 28.81 -3.73
N VAL A 382 -14.39 30.13 -3.81
CA VAL A 382 -13.06 30.74 -4.06
C VAL A 382 -12.14 30.38 -2.89
N GLN A 383 -10.89 30.05 -3.19
CA GLN A 383 -9.89 29.74 -2.17
C GLN A 383 -9.72 30.93 -1.22
N ASP A 384 -9.85 30.68 0.07
CA ASP A 384 -9.78 31.70 1.11
C ASP A 384 -9.16 31.13 2.39
N PHE A 385 -7.86 31.35 2.55
CA PHE A 385 -7.11 30.90 3.71
C PHE A 385 -7.50 31.65 4.99
N HIS A 386 -7.95 32.91 4.90
CA HIS A 386 -8.40 33.65 6.07
C HIS A 386 -9.69 33.04 6.62
N ARG A 387 -10.63 32.73 5.74
CA ARG A 387 -11.88 32.06 6.14
C ARG A 387 -11.64 30.66 6.67
N ALA A 388 -10.73 29.90 6.06
CA ALA A 388 -10.33 28.59 6.58
C ALA A 388 -9.76 28.68 8.00
N LYS A 389 -8.84 29.64 8.23
CA LYS A 389 -8.27 29.91 9.57
C LYS A 389 -9.35 30.25 10.60
N GLU A 390 -10.30 31.12 10.28
CA GLU A 390 -11.41 31.47 11.19
C GLU A 390 -12.22 30.24 11.59
N LEU A 391 -12.55 29.36 10.63
CA LEU A 391 -13.29 28.13 10.89
C LEU A 391 -12.50 27.15 11.78
N TYR A 392 -11.18 27.04 11.57
CA TYR A 392 -10.31 26.25 12.44
C TYR A 392 -10.22 26.84 13.85
N GLU A 393 -10.13 28.17 14.00
CA GLU A 393 -10.14 28.83 15.31
C GLU A 393 -11.45 28.59 16.07
N ILE A 394 -12.59 28.58 15.37
CA ILE A 394 -13.87 28.20 15.96
C ILE A 394 -13.87 26.72 16.36
N GLY A 395 -13.36 25.82 15.51
CA GLY A 395 -13.20 24.40 15.83
C GLY A 395 -12.33 24.17 17.08
N ILE A 396 -11.25 24.92 17.25
CA ILE A 396 -10.40 24.90 18.45
C ILE A 396 -11.19 25.33 19.69
N ALA A 397 -11.98 26.41 19.59
CA ALA A 397 -12.84 26.88 20.69
C ALA A 397 -13.91 25.84 21.08
N LYS A 398 -14.29 24.96 20.15
CA LYS A 398 -15.17 23.81 20.38
C LYS A 398 -14.45 22.55 20.87
N GLY A 399 -13.11 22.59 21.00
CA GLY A 399 -12.31 21.50 21.53
C GLY A 399 -11.74 20.54 20.49
N SER A 400 -11.93 20.79 19.19
CA SER A 400 -11.42 19.92 18.12
C SER A 400 -9.89 19.90 18.09
N SER A 401 -9.31 18.71 18.15
CA SER A 401 -7.87 18.46 18.04
C SER A 401 -7.39 18.58 16.58
N ALA A 402 -8.17 18.08 15.62
CA ALA A 402 -7.93 18.23 14.18
C ALA A 402 -7.85 19.70 13.74
N ALA A 403 -8.59 20.59 14.42
CA ALA A 403 -8.52 22.03 14.21
C ALA A 403 -7.15 22.62 14.58
N HIS A 404 -6.55 22.15 15.67
CA HIS A 404 -5.18 22.53 16.02
C HIS A 404 -4.19 22.06 14.96
N TYR A 405 -4.31 20.82 14.47
CA TYR A 405 -3.46 20.32 13.39
C TYR A 405 -3.59 21.18 12.12
N ALA A 406 -4.81 21.45 11.67
CA ALA A 406 -5.05 22.27 10.48
C ALA A 406 -4.48 23.69 10.62
N LEU A 407 -4.65 24.32 11.78
CA LEU A 407 -4.07 25.63 12.05
C LEU A 407 -2.53 25.60 12.15
N GLY A 408 -1.97 24.49 12.64
CA GLY A 408 -0.53 24.23 12.59
C GLY A 408 0.02 24.29 11.17
N ARG A 409 -0.67 23.64 10.21
CA ARG A 409 -0.34 23.67 8.78
C ARG A 409 -0.40 25.08 8.19
N ILE A 410 -1.46 25.84 8.51
CA ILE A 410 -1.62 27.24 8.07
C ILE A 410 -0.37 28.07 8.43
N TYR A 411 0.11 27.97 9.68
CA TYR A 411 1.30 28.71 10.12
C TYR A 411 2.61 28.13 9.59
N GLN A 412 2.73 26.81 9.44
CA GLN A 412 3.95 26.15 8.96
C GLN A 412 4.25 26.53 7.51
N TYR A 413 3.21 26.59 6.67
CA TYR A 413 3.34 26.89 5.24
C TYR A 413 3.05 28.36 4.90
N GLY A 414 2.57 29.16 5.85
CA GLY A 414 2.25 30.58 5.62
C GLY A 414 1.04 30.79 4.72
N LEU A 415 0.00 29.96 4.87
CA LEU A 415 -1.20 29.97 4.04
C LEU A 415 -2.15 31.08 4.52
N GLY A 416 -2.18 32.22 3.83
CA GLY A 416 -2.98 33.40 4.23
C GLY A 416 -2.47 34.12 5.49
N VAL A 417 -1.33 33.71 6.03
CA VAL A 417 -0.68 34.34 7.18
C VAL A 417 0.84 34.33 6.99
N ALA A 418 1.56 35.21 7.69
CA ALA A 418 3.01 35.11 7.73
C ALA A 418 3.43 33.76 8.34
N ARG A 419 4.43 33.12 7.73
CA ARG A 419 4.99 31.86 8.19
C ARG A 419 5.50 32.00 9.63
N ASP A 420 5.03 31.14 10.53
CA ASP A 420 5.35 31.20 11.96
C ASP A 420 5.52 29.79 12.51
N PHE A 421 6.76 29.30 12.48
CA PHE A 421 7.06 27.95 12.93
C PHE A 421 6.83 27.75 14.44
N GLN A 422 6.98 28.78 15.26
CA GLN A 422 6.78 28.61 16.70
C GLN A 422 5.30 28.39 17.01
N LYS A 423 4.40 29.12 16.33
CA LYS A 423 2.96 28.85 16.43
C LYS A 423 2.60 27.49 15.85
N ALA A 424 3.14 27.13 14.68
CA ALA A 424 2.89 25.83 14.07
C ALA A 424 3.24 24.68 15.03
N ARG A 425 4.44 24.71 15.61
CA ARG A 425 4.90 23.72 16.59
C ARG A 425 3.95 23.64 17.79
N LYS A 426 3.60 24.77 18.39
CA LYS A 426 2.69 24.82 19.54
C LYS A 426 1.32 24.21 19.22
N HIS A 427 0.79 24.48 18.03
CA HIS A 427 -0.47 23.90 17.58
C HIS A 427 -0.37 22.38 17.41
N TYR A 428 0.70 21.85 16.80
CA TYR A 428 0.92 20.41 16.70
C TYR A 428 1.14 19.74 18.05
N GLU A 429 1.95 20.32 18.94
CA GLU A 429 2.14 19.80 20.31
C GLU A 429 0.80 19.74 21.07
N THR A 430 -0.05 20.76 20.91
CA THR A 430 -1.38 20.78 21.54
C THR A 430 -2.32 19.76 20.92
N ALA A 431 -2.29 19.58 19.60
CA ALA A 431 -3.08 18.57 18.90
C ALA A 431 -2.67 17.16 19.33
N MET A 432 -1.36 16.88 19.39
CA MET A 432 -0.81 15.61 19.84
C MET A 432 -1.15 15.32 21.31
N ALA A 433 -1.09 16.33 22.20
CA ALA A 433 -1.52 16.19 23.59
C ALA A 433 -3.04 15.92 23.75
N LYS A 434 -3.83 16.24 22.72
CA LYS A 434 -5.27 15.92 22.62
C LYS A 434 -5.52 14.64 21.79
N ASN A 435 -4.49 13.83 21.55
CA ASN A 435 -4.55 12.58 20.78
C ASN A 435 -5.03 12.76 19.33
N ASP A 436 -4.68 13.88 18.68
CA ASP A 436 -4.84 14.00 17.22
C ASP A 436 -3.89 13.03 16.51
N GLU A 437 -4.45 12.22 15.61
CA GLU A 437 -3.71 11.17 14.90
C GLU A 437 -2.66 11.76 13.94
N GLU A 438 -2.91 12.92 13.34
CA GLU A 438 -2.04 13.50 12.29
C GLU A 438 -0.97 14.45 12.83
N ALA A 439 -1.15 14.97 14.05
CA ALA A 439 -0.22 15.91 14.69
C ALA A 439 1.23 15.40 14.84
N PRO A 440 1.49 14.12 15.18
CA PRO A 440 2.86 13.59 15.19
C PRO A 440 3.55 13.73 13.84
N SER A 441 2.85 13.49 12.72
CA SER A 441 3.39 13.68 11.37
C SER A 441 3.74 15.13 11.08
N GLY A 442 2.87 16.06 11.48
CA GLY A 442 3.14 17.50 11.33
C GLY A 442 4.38 17.94 12.09
N LEU A 443 4.53 17.49 13.34
CA LEU A 443 5.69 17.79 14.16
C LEU A 443 6.96 17.10 13.65
N GLY A 444 6.85 15.83 13.21
CA GLY A 444 7.94 15.07 12.61
C GLY A 444 8.52 15.78 11.38
N SER A 445 7.65 16.30 10.51
CA SER A 445 8.05 17.09 9.34
C SER A 445 8.83 18.35 9.73
N MET A 446 8.46 19.01 10.83
CA MET A 446 9.20 20.17 11.30
C MET A 446 10.63 19.83 11.72
N TYR A 447 10.83 18.70 12.40
CA TYR A 447 12.17 18.21 12.76
C TYR A 447 12.95 17.71 11.55
N GLU A 448 12.30 17.06 10.58
CA GLU A 448 12.95 16.56 9.36
C GLU A 448 13.55 17.71 8.53
N PHE A 449 12.81 18.80 8.39
CA PHE A 449 13.22 19.95 7.57
C PHE A 449 13.87 21.09 8.38
N GLY A 450 14.01 20.97 9.70
CA GLY A 450 14.58 22.02 10.56
C GLY A 450 13.74 23.31 10.60
N GLN A 451 12.42 23.16 10.58
CA GLN A 451 11.47 24.28 10.48
C GLN A 451 11.14 24.84 11.87
N GLY A 452 11.83 25.90 12.28
CA GLY A 452 11.68 26.51 13.62
C GLY A 452 12.23 25.67 14.77
N VAL A 453 12.91 24.58 14.45
CA VAL A 453 13.66 23.69 15.34
C VAL A 453 14.95 23.28 14.64
N ALA A 454 15.97 22.84 15.40
CA ALA A 454 17.14 22.23 14.78
C ALA A 454 16.73 20.96 14.03
N LYS A 455 17.29 20.75 12.84
CA LYS A 455 17.05 19.55 12.05
C LYS A 455 17.48 18.31 12.84
N ASP A 456 16.56 17.38 13.03
CA ASP A 456 16.78 16.14 13.78
C ASP A 456 15.98 15.00 13.14
N LEU A 457 16.67 14.20 12.32
CA LEU A 457 16.06 13.09 11.60
C LEU A 457 15.71 11.92 12.54
N HIS A 458 16.41 11.77 13.67
CA HIS A 458 16.08 10.74 14.65
C HIS A 458 14.76 11.07 15.33
N ARG A 459 14.60 12.32 15.78
CA ARG A 459 13.36 12.78 16.38
C ARG A 459 12.19 12.77 15.40
N ALA A 460 12.43 13.11 14.13
CA ALA A 460 11.42 13.01 13.09
C ALA A 460 10.91 11.56 12.92
N LYS A 461 11.84 10.59 12.86
CA LYS A 461 11.52 9.17 12.78
C LYS A 461 10.65 8.71 13.97
N GLU A 462 11.04 9.04 15.20
CA GLU A 462 10.25 8.70 16.40
C GLU A 462 8.82 9.25 16.33
N LEU A 463 8.66 10.50 15.90
CA LEU A 463 7.35 11.13 15.76
C LEU A 463 6.50 10.49 14.67
N TYR A 464 7.10 10.05 13.56
CA TYR A 464 6.39 9.27 12.55
C TYR A 464 6.00 7.88 13.07
N GLU A 465 6.86 7.21 13.85
CA GLU A 465 6.51 5.93 14.51
C GLU A 465 5.32 6.11 15.48
N ILE A 466 5.31 7.17 16.29
CA ILE A 466 4.15 7.55 17.13
C ILE A 466 2.90 7.82 16.29
N GLY A 467 3.04 8.52 15.16
CA GLY A 467 1.94 8.74 14.22
C GLY A 467 1.37 7.43 13.65
N ILE A 468 2.22 6.45 13.39
CA ILE A 468 1.79 5.12 12.93
C ILE A 468 1.00 4.40 14.02
N GLU A 469 1.49 4.42 15.27
CA GLU A 469 0.84 3.80 16.43
C GLU A 469 -0.53 4.44 16.75
N THR A 470 -0.63 5.76 16.61
CA THR A 470 -1.86 6.53 16.88
C THR A 470 -2.88 6.50 15.74
N GLY A 471 -2.52 6.02 14.56
CA GLY A 471 -3.47 5.79 13.46
C GLY A 471 -3.34 6.71 12.24
N SER A 472 -2.39 7.65 12.23
CA SER A 472 -2.15 8.58 11.10
C SER A 472 -2.11 7.87 9.76
N ALA A 473 -2.78 8.46 8.76
CA ALA A 473 -2.67 8.03 7.39
C ALA A 473 -1.37 8.53 6.75
N ALA A 474 -0.88 9.71 7.14
CA ALA A 474 0.31 10.34 6.57
C ALA A 474 1.63 9.86 7.18
N ALA A 475 1.68 9.46 8.45
CA ALA A 475 2.92 9.07 9.14
C ALA A 475 3.67 7.93 8.46
N PRO A 476 3.01 6.82 8.04
CA PRO A 476 3.71 5.78 7.30
C PRO A 476 4.28 6.29 5.96
N TRP A 477 3.62 7.26 5.31
CA TRP A 477 4.14 7.86 4.08
C TRP A 477 5.43 8.66 4.32
N PHE A 478 5.47 9.49 5.36
CA PHE A 478 6.69 10.23 5.70
C PHE A 478 7.84 9.28 6.07
N LEU A 479 7.59 8.28 6.91
CA LEU A 479 8.60 7.29 7.27
C LEU A 479 9.05 6.46 6.05
N GLY A 480 8.12 6.13 5.16
CA GLY A 480 8.41 5.45 3.89
C GLY A 480 9.33 6.27 3.00
N ASN A 481 9.13 7.59 2.92
CA ASN A 481 10.04 8.50 2.21
C ASN A 481 11.43 8.54 2.84
N MET A 482 11.53 8.55 4.19
CA MET A 482 12.83 8.47 4.86
C MET A 482 13.59 7.19 4.48
N TYR A 483 12.92 6.04 4.45
CA TYR A 483 13.52 4.78 4.02
C TYR A 483 13.84 4.73 2.53
N SER A 484 12.99 5.30 1.67
CA SER A 484 13.21 5.34 0.22
C SER A 484 14.44 6.19 -0.14
N HIS A 485 14.66 7.31 0.55
CA HIS A 485 15.77 8.23 0.27
C HIS A 485 16.99 8.01 1.17
N GLY A 486 16.86 7.26 2.26
CA GLY A 486 17.93 7.06 3.25
C GLY A 486 18.15 8.26 4.17
N PHE A 487 17.09 9.03 4.49
CA PHE A 487 17.20 10.20 5.37
C PHE A 487 17.23 9.77 6.83
N GLY A 488 18.39 9.83 7.47
CA GLY A 488 18.56 9.48 8.89
C GLY A 488 18.39 7.99 9.19
N VAL A 489 18.14 7.17 8.17
CA VAL A 489 18.02 5.71 8.21
C VAL A 489 18.77 5.12 7.02
N ALA A 490 19.19 3.86 7.13
CA ALA A 490 19.71 3.15 5.97
C ALA A 490 18.60 3.02 4.91
N ARG A 491 18.96 3.28 3.64
CA ARG A 491 18.01 3.20 2.53
C ARG A 491 17.46 1.78 2.39
N ASP A 492 16.14 1.64 2.40
CA ASP A 492 15.43 0.36 2.34
C ASP A 492 14.11 0.53 1.56
N PHE A 493 14.14 0.14 0.30
CA PHE A 493 12.96 0.24 -0.57
C PHE A 493 11.87 -0.78 -0.23
N GLN A 494 12.22 -1.92 0.36
CA GLN A 494 11.24 -2.93 0.76
C GLN A 494 10.42 -2.42 1.94
N LYS A 495 11.09 -1.86 2.95
CA LYS A 495 10.42 -1.21 4.07
C LYS A 495 9.64 0.04 3.66
N ALA A 496 10.16 0.84 2.72
CA ALA A 496 9.42 1.96 2.15
C ALA A 496 8.11 1.51 1.49
N ARG A 497 8.14 0.40 0.72
CA ARG A 497 6.95 -0.17 0.09
C ARG A 497 5.90 -0.58 1.11
N GLU A 498 6.28 -1.33 2.15
CA GLU A 498 5.37 -1.78 3.21
C GLU A 498 4.70 -0.59 3.93
N LEU A 499 5.46 0.47 4.19
CA LEU A 499 4.96 1.69 4.80
C LEU A 499 4.01 2.47 3.87
N PHE A 500 4.32 2.56 2.57
CA PHE A 500 3.41 3.18 1.62
C PHE A 500 2.13 2.35 1.41
N GLU A 501 2.20 1.01 1.44
CA GLU A 501 1.03 0.12 1.44
C GLU A 501 0.16 0.37 2.67
N LEU A 502 0.76 0.47 3.86
CA LEU A 502 0.04 0.82 5.09
C LEU A 502 -0.64 2.20 4.99
N SER A 503 0.07 3.21 4.45
CA SER A 503 -0.50 4.55 4.23
C SER A 503 -1.66 4.53 3.22
N LEU A 504 -1.55 3.72 2.16
CA LEU A 504 -2.59 3.51 1.17
C LEU A 504 -3.84 2.88 1.78
N GLU A 505 -3.67 1.86 2.65
CA GLU A 505 -4.76 1.21 3.39
C GLU A 505 -5.46 2.19 4.34
N ARG A 506 -4.70 3.07 4.99
CA ARG A 506 -5.22 4.14 5.86
C ARG A 506 -5.81 5.34 5.10
N GLY A 507 -5.72 5.35 3.77
CA GLY A 507 -6.45 6.29 2.94
C GLY A 507 -5.68 7.56 2.54
N PHE A 508 -4.37 7.63 2.77
CA PHE A 508 -3.58 8.78 2.32
C PHE A 508 -3.58 8.89 0.79
N SER A 509 -3.78 10.10 0.26
CA SER A 509 -3.94 10.34 -1.18
C SER A 509 -2.62 10.22 -1.95
N GLY A 510 -1.48 10.57 -1.35
CA GLY A 510 -0.16 10.51 -1.99
C GLY A 510 0.49 9.11 -2.00
N ALA A 511 0.01 8.18 -1.16
CA ALA A 511 0.56 6.83 -1.06
C ALA A 511 0.51 6.00 -2.36
N PRO A 512 -0.60 5.99 -3.14
CA PRO A 512 -0.62 5.35 -4.46
C PRO A 512 0.51 5.87 -5.37
N THR A 513 0.73 7.18 -5.40
CA THR A 513 1.73 7.79 -6.28
C THR A 513 3.15 7.40 -5.87
N SER A 514 3.47 7.39 -4.58
CA SER A 514 4.76 6.91 -4.08
C SER A 514 5.01 5.44 -4.38
N LEU A 515 4.00 4.57 -4.23
CA LEU A 515 4.08 3.18 -4.67
C LEU A 515 4.28 3.08 -6.18
N GLY A 516 3.57 3.91 -6.95
CA GLY A 516 3.69 3.98 -8.40
C GLY A 516 5.12 4.31 -8.83
N PHE A 517 5.80 5.22 -8.14
CA PHE A 517 7.21 5.51 -8.40
C PHE A 517 8.14 4.33 -8.09
N LEU A 518 7.92 3.59 -7.00
CA LEU A 518 8.70 2.37 -6.72
C LEU A 518 8.57 1.34 -7.85
N TYR A 519 7.35 1.11 -8.35
CA TYR A 519 7.10 0.21 -9.49
C TYR A 519 7.65 0.75 -10.81
N GLN A 520 7.53 2.05 -11.07
CA GLN A 520 8.09 2.68 -12.26
C GLN A 520 9.62 2.57 -12.30
N GLN A 521 10.28 2.67 -11.14
CA GLN A 521 11.74 2.66 -11.04
C GLN A 521 12.33 1.27 -10.74
N GLY A 522 11.49 0.27 -10.41
CA GLY A 522 11.96 -1.05 -9.99
C GLY A 522 12.73 -1.04 -8.66
N GLN A 523 12.36 -0.13 -7.75
CA GLN A 523 13.03 0.05 -6.46
C GLN A 523 12.34 -0.79 -5.38
N GLY A 524 13.01 -1.84 -4.89
CA GLY A 524 12.42 -2.77 -3.91
C GLY A 524 11.33 -3.68 -4.48
N VAL A 525 11.08 -3.59 -5.80
CA VAL A 525 10.12 -4.39 -6.57
C VAL A 525 10.64 -4.58 -7.99
N ALA A 526 10.15 -5.59 -8.70
CA ALA A 526 10.38 -5.66 -10.14
C ALA A 526 9.73 -4.44 -10.82
N GLN A 527 10.42 -3.85 -11.79
CA GLN A 527 9.89 -2.72 -12.55
C GLN A 527 8.61 -3.13 -13.29
N ASP A 528 7.54 -2.37 -13.11
CA ASP A 528 6.24 -2.64 -13.71
C ASP A 528 5.50 -1.32 -13.99
N PHE A 529 5.62 -0.85 -15.24
CA PHE A 529 4.96 0.36 -15.68
C PHE A 529 3.42 0.25 -15.74
N ARG A 530 2.88 -0.97 -15.92
CA ARG A 530 1.41 -1.17 -15.93
C ARG A 530 0.86 -0.99 -14.53
N LYS A 531 1.52 -1.57 -13.52
CA LYS A 531 1.16 -1.38 -12.12
C LYS A 531 1.37 0.07 -11.66
N ALA A 532 2.44 0.72 -12.09
CA ALA A 532 2.66 2.14 -11.86
C ALA A 532 1.51 3.00 -12.41
N LYS A 533 1.06 2.72 -13.65
CA LYS A 533 -0.12 3.38 -14.25
C LYS A 533 -1.37 3.22 -13.39
N GLU A 534 -1.71 1.99 -12.98
CA GLU A 534 -2.90 1.73 -12.15
C GLU A 534 -2.86 2.51 -10.82
N LEU A 535 -1.67 2.58 -10.21
CA LEU A 535 -1.45 3.31 -8.97
C LEU A 535 -1.55 4.83 -9.17
N PHE A 536 -1.03 5.38 -10.27
CA PHE A 536 -1.22 6.79 -10.59
C PHE A 536 -2.68 7.13 -10.90
N GLU A 537 -3.40 6.28 -11.64
CA GLU A 537 -4.85 6.44 -11.85
C GLU A 537 -5.62 6.42 -10.52
N LEU A 538 -5.22 5.57 -9.58
CA LEU A 538 -5.76 5.56 -8.22
C LEU A 538 -5.44 6.85 -7.46
N GLY A 539 -4.20 7.36 -7.56
CA GLY A 539 -3.80 8.65 -7.00
C GLY A 539 -4.65 9.80 -7.52
N ILE A 540 -4.87 9.86 -8.84
CA ILE A 540 -5.74 10.86 -9.48
C ILE A 540 -7.16 10.78 -8.91
N LYS A 541 -7.70 9.57 -8.75
CA LYS A 541 -9.04 9.35 -8.17
C LYS A 541 -9.12 9.74 -6.70
N ARG A 542 -8.03 9.59 -5.94
CA ARG A 542 -7.93 10.00 -4.52
C ARG A 542 -7.58 11.47 -4.33
N GLY A 543 -7.46 12.24 -5.41
CA GLY A 543 -7.20 13.67 -5.36
C GLY A 543 -5.73 14.03 -5.13
N ASP A 544 -4.80 13.12 -5.39
CA ASP A 544 -3.38 13.45 -5.40
C ASP A 544 -3.07 14.46 -6.52
N GLU A 545 -2.26 15.46 -6.19
CA GLU A 545 -1.88 16.55 -7.10
C GLU A 545 -0.74 16.13 -8.04
N GLN A 546 0.14 15.23 -7.59
CA GLN A 546 1.30 14.77 -8.37
C GLN A 546 0.96 13.65 -9.35
N ALA A 547 -0.01 12.79 -9.03
CA ALA A 547 -0.41 11.66 -9.85
C ALA A 547 -0.72 11.96 -11.33
N PRO A 548 -1.42 13.06 -11.69
CA PRO A 548 -1.62 13.42 -13.10
C PRO A 548 -0.29 13.64 -13.84
N ALA A 549 0.68 14.30 -13.22
CA ALA A 549 1.98 14.53 -13.82
C ALA A 549 2.74 13.22 -14.00
N ALA A 550 2.75 12.35 -12.99
CA ALA A 550 3.41 11.05 -13.05
C ALA A 550 2.82 10.16 -14.16
N LEU A 551 1.49 10.11 -14.28
CA LEU A 551 0.83 9.39 -15.37
C LEU A 551 1.12 10.04 -16.74
N GLY A 552 1.19 11.37 -16.80
CA GLY A 552 1.55 12.10 -18.01
C GLY A 552 2.92 11.69 -18.53
N VAL A 553 3.90 11.52 -17.64
CA VAL A 553 5.25 11.06 -18.00
C VAL A 553 5.24 9.65 -18.60
N LEU A 554 4.38 8.74 -18.11
CA LEU A 554 4.25 7.41 -18.72
C LEU A 554 3.74 7.49 -20.17
N TYR A 555 2.76 8.36 -20.44
CA TYR A 555 2.25 8.59 -21.79
C TYR A 555 3.23 9.34 -22.69
N GLU A 556 3.97 10.32 -22.15
CA GLU A 556 5.01 11.04 -22.88
C GLU A 556 6.14 10.10 -23.31
N GLY A 557 6.58 9.20 -22.43
CA GLY A 557 7.65 8.24 -22.70
C GLY A 557 7.21 6.93 -23.37
N GLY A 558 5.91 6.66 -23.49
CA GLY A 558 5.41 5.35 -23.94
C GLY A 558 5.79 4.20 -22.99
N LEU A 559 5.85 4.46 -21.69
CA LEU A 559 6.31 3.53 -20.67
C LEU A 559 5.13 2.70 -20.15
N GLY A 560 5.03 1.44 -20.57
CA GLY A 560 3.90 0.54 -20.23
C GLY A 560 2.58 0.88 -20.91
N VAL A 561 2.55 1.94 -21.72
CA VAL A 561 1.44 2.40 -22.54
C VAL A 561 1.96 2.82 -23.93
N ALA A 562 1.08 2.89 -24.93
CA ALA A 562 1.46 3.52 -26.19
C ALA A 562 1.77 5.01 -25.95
N GLN A 563 2.86 5.49 -26.56
CA GLN A 563 3.24 6.90 -26.47
C GLN A 563 2.10 7.78 -27.02
N ASP A 564 1.68 8.75 -26.21
CA ASP A 564 0.60 9.67 -26.55
C ASP A 564 0.83 11.04 -25.89
N PHE A 565 1.48 11.94 -26.65
CA PHE A 565 1.74 13.30 -26.21
C PHE A 565 0.47 14.13 -25.98
N ARG A 566 -0.62 13.84 -26.70
CA ARG A 566 -1.90 14.53 -26.48
C ARG A 566 -2.44 14.16 -25.11
N ARG A 567 -2.41 12.87 -24.76
CA ARG A 567 -2.86 12.41 -23.45
C ARG A 567 -1.97 12.92 -22.32
N ALA A 568 -0.65 12.94 -22.52
CA ALA A 568 0.30 13.54 -21.58
C ALA A 568 -0.04 15.02 -21.31
N ARG A 569 -0.31 15.80 -22.37
CA ARG A 569 -0.73 17.21 -22.26
C ARG A 569 -2.00 17.38 -21.43
N GLU A 570 -3.06 16.60 -21.72
CA GLU A 570 -4.32 16.65 -20.97
C GLU A 570 -4.09 16.36 -19.47
N LEU A 571 -3.22 15.40 -19.14
CA LEU A 571 -2.88 15.05 -17.76
C LEU A 571 -2.07 16.14 -17.06
N TYR A 572 -1.15 16.81 -17.76
CA TYR A 572 -0.44 17.97 -17.22
C TYR A 572 -1.39 19.14 -16.97
N GLU A 573 -2.33 19.42 -17.87
CA GLU A 573 -3.37 20.42 -17.65
C GLU A 573 -4.21 20.08 -16.40
N VAL A 574 -4.58 18.82 -16.20
CA VAL A 574 -5.25 18.37 -14.96
C VAL A 574 -4.37 18.62 -13.73
N GLY A 575 -3.08 18.29 -13.76
CA GLY A 575 -2.15 18.57 -12.66
C GLY A 575 -2.06 20.07 -12.34
N ILE A 576 -2.03 20.93 -13.36
CA ILE A 576 -2.04 22.40 -13.20
C ILE A 576 -3.32 22.86 -12.50
N THR A 577 -4.49 22.36 -12.92
CA THR A 577 -5.77 22.71 -12.27
C THR A 577 -5.85 22.26 -10.81
N ARG A 578 -5.08 21.22 -10.45
CA ARG A 578 -4.97 20.72 -9.08
C ARG A 578 -3.86 21.38 -8.26
N GLY A 579 -3.14 22.35 -8.83
CA GLY A 579 -2.10 23.10 -8.12
C GLY A 579 -0.69 22.52 -8.21
N HIS A 580 -0.47 21.41 -8.93
CA HIS A 580 0.85 20.81 -9.07
C HIS A 580 1.74 21.64 -10.00
N SER A 581 2.79 22.27 -9.43
CA SER A 581 3.70 23.15 -10.15
C SER A 581 4.51 22.42 -11.23
N GLY A 582 5.01 21.22 -10.93
CA GLY A 582 5.79 20.40 -11.87
C GLY A 582 5.05 20.05 -13.17
N SER A 583 3.72 20.07 -13.18
CA SER A 583 2.93 19.87 -14.40
C SER A 583 3.09 21.04 -15.39
N ARG A 584 3.32 22.27 -14.92
CA ARG A 584 3.64 23.41 -15.80
C ARG A 584 5.00 23.24 -16.45
N PHE A 585 5.98 22.73 -15.70
CA PHE A 585 7.29 22.40 -16.24
C PHE A 585 7.18 21.34 -17.35
N SER A 586 6.51 20.21 -17.10
CA SER A 586 6.32 19.17 -18.13
C SER A 586 5.54 19.68 -19.35
N LEU A 587 4.52 20.50 -19.15
CA LEU A 587 3.80 21.13 -20.26
C LEU A 587 4.68 22.09 -21.06
N GLY A 588 5.54 22.87 -20.38
CA GLY A 588 6.53 23.75 -21.01
C GLY A 588 7.49 22.97 -21.89
N HIS A 589 7.93 21.79 -21.43
CA HIS A 589 8.78 20.87 -22.19
C HIS A 589 8.12 20.42 -23.51
N LEU A 590 6.84 20.05 -23.47
CA LEU A 590 6.10 19.69 -24.68
C LEU A 590 6.09 20.83 -25.72
N TYR A 591 5.90 22.09 -25.29
CA TYR A 591 5.93 23.25 -26.20
C TYR A 591 7.34 23.61 -26.68
N GLN A 592 8.36 23.45 -25.83
CA GLN A 592 9.76 23.71 -26.17
C GLN A 592 10.23 22.81 -27.32
N PHE A 593 9.88 21.52 -27.25
CA PHE A 593 10.32 20.53 -28.24
C PHE A 593 9.28 20.24 -29.33
N GLY A 594 8.04 20.74 -29.20
CA GLY A 594 6.98 20.49 -30.18
C GLY A 594 6.42 19.06 -30.12
N LEU A 595 6.37 18.47 -28.93
CA LEU A 595 5.93 17.09 -28.71
C LEU A 595 4.40 17.03 -28.57
N GLY A 596 3.71 16.57 -29.61
CA GLY A 596 2.24 16.52 -29.66
C GLY A 596 1.55 17.88 -29.73
N VAL A 597 2.33 18.96 -29.83
CA VAL A 597 1.87 20.35 -30.01
C VAL A 597 2.79 21.06 -31.00
N ALA A 598 2.31 22.13 -31.63
CA ALA A 598 3.18 23.00 -32.41
C ALA A 598 4.23 23.63 -31.46
N ARG A 599 5.49 23.60 -31.88
CA ARG A 599 6.60 24.17 -31.12
C ARG A 599 6.35 25.67 -30.88
N ASP A 600 6.36 26.08 -29.62
CA ASP A 600 6.10 27.44 -29.19
C ASP A 600 7.00 27.80 -28.00
N TYR A 601 8.15 28.39 -28.32
CA TYR A 601 9.12 28.81 -27.31
C TYR A 601 8.59 29.91 -26.40
N LYS A 602 7.72 30.79 -26.89
CA LYS A 602 7.17 31.87 -26.06
C LYS A 602 6.29 31.27 -24.96
N LYS A 603 5.41 30.35 -25.34
CA LYS A 603 4.54 29.64 -24.40
C LYS A 603 5.31 28.74 -23.45
N ALA A 604 6.35 28.04 -23.93
CA ALA A 604 7.24 27.25 -23.06
C ALA A 604 7.89 28.13 -21.98
N ARG A 605 8.41 29.29 -22.37
CA ARG A 605 9.01 30.27 -21.45
C ARG A 605 8.01 30.75 -20.40
N GLU A 606 6.81 31.16 -20.81
CA GLU A 606 5.75 31.62 -19.89
C GLU A 606 5.39 30.53 -18.86
N LEU A 607 5.29 29.27 -19.31
CA LEU A 607 5.01 28.13 -18.41
C LEU A 607 6.15 27.88 -17.41
N PHE A 608 7.41 27.96 -17.83
CA PHE A 608 8.56 27.84 -16.94
C PHE A 608 8.64 29.00 -15.93
N GLU A 609 8.42 30.23 -16.37
CA GLU A 609 8.39 31.41 -15.49
C GLU A 609 7.29 31.29 -14.42
N LEU A 610 6.08 30.87 -14.82
CA LEU A 610 4.97 30.64 -13.88
C LEU A 610 5.27 29.50 -12.90
N SER A 611 5.89 28.40 -13.35
CA SER A 611 6.27 27.30 -12.46
C SER A 611 7.33 27.75 -11.45
N MET A 612 8.31 28.54 -11.90
CA MET A 612 9.36 29.11 -11.05
C MET A 612 8.82 30.09 -10.01
N GLN A 613 7.80 30.90 -10.34
CA GLN A 613 7.11 31.77 -9.38
C GLN A 613 6.38 30.99 -8.29
N GLN A 614 5.93 29.77 -8.59
CA GLN A 614 5.28 28.86 -7.63
C GLN A 614 6.26 27.98 -6.86
N GLY A 615 7.56 28.25 -6.98
CA GLY A 615 8.60 27.60 -6.17
C GLY A 615 9.11 26.26 -6.73
N ASP A 616 8.75 25.87 -7.95
CA ASP A 616 9.30 24.67 -8.58
C ASP A 616 10.82 24.81 -8.81
N ALA A 617 11.60 23.86 -8.29
CA ALA A 617 13.05 23.83 -8.42
C ALA A 617 13.54 23.32 -9.79
N ALA A 618 12.70 22.59 -10.54
CA ALA A 618 13.02 22.11 -11.88
C ALA A 618 12.77 23.19 -12.96
N ALA A 619 11.87 24.14 -12.71
CA ALA A 619 11.53 25.19 -13.65
C ALA A 619 12.72 26.07 -14.11
N PRO A 620 13.65 26.48 -13.23
CA PRO A 620 14.87 27.18 -13.66
C PRO A 620 15.73 26.35 -14.64
N VAL A 621 15.67 25.02 -14.59
CA VAL A 621 16.42 24.15 -15.53
C VAL A 621 15.84 24.26 -16.94
N GLY A 622 14.51 24.27 -17.08
CA GLY A 622 13.86 24.44 -18.39
C GLY A 622 14.21 25.79 -19.01
N LEU A 623 14.09 26.86 -18.23
CA LEU A 623 14.42 28.21 -18.70
C LEU A 623 15.92 28.36 -18.98
N GLY A 624 16.79 27.80 -18.14
CA GLY A 624 18.23 27.80 -18.34
C GLY A 624 18.63 27.08 -19.63
N SER A 625 17.99 25.94 -19.92
CA SER A 625 18.20 25.19 -21.16
C SER A 625 17.80 25.99 -22.40
N MET A 626 16.72 26.79 -22.32
CA MET A 626 16.33 27.66 -23.42
C MET A 626 17.39 28.74 -23.71
N TYR A 627 18.01 29.33 -22.69
CA TYR A 627 19.12 30.28 -22.85
C TYR A 627 20.41 29.59 -23.31
N GLU A 628 20.71 28.40 -22.80
CA GLU A 628 21.89 27.62 -23.20
C GLU A 628 21.83 27.22 -24.68
N LEU A 629 20.65 26.86 -25.18
CA LEU A 629 20.45 26.42 -26.57
C LEU A 629 19.99 27.53 -27.53
N GLY A 630 19.72 28.75 -27.04
CA GLY A 630 19.19 29.85 -27.86
C GLY A 630 17.79 29.59 -28.43
N GLN A 631 16.94 28.89 -27.66
CA GLN A 631 15.61 28.46 -28.10
C GLN A 631 14.55 29.53 -27.80
N GLY A 632 14.16 30.30 -28.82
CA GLY A 632 13.19 31.40 -28.70
C GLY A 632 13.72 32.63 -27.92
N VAL A 633 14.99 32.60 -27.55
CA VAL A 633 15.76 33.69 -26.95
C VAL A 633 17.17 33.68 -27.54
N ALA A 634 17.91 34.78 -27.45
CA ALA A 634 19.33 34.76 -27.81
C ALA A 634 20.10 33.82 -26.87
N GLN A 635 21.05 33.06 -27.43
CA GLN A 635 21.89 32.18 -26.63
C GLN A 635 22.69 32.99 -25.60
N ASP A 636 22.63 32.59 -24.34
CA ASP A 636 23.25 33.29 -23.23
C ASP A 636 23.63 32.30 -22.11
N PHE A 637 24.90 31.89 -22.09
CA PHE A 637 25.41 30.96 -21.08
C PHE A 637 25.50 31.58 -19.69
N HIS A 638 25.64 32.91 -19.57
CA HIS A 638 25.64 33.58 -18.26
C HIS A 638 24.26 33.53 -17.62
N ARG A 639 23.20 33.83 -18.39
CA ARG A 639 21.83 33.67 -17.91
C ARG A 639 21.48 32.22 -17.61
N ALA A 640 21.92 31.27 -18.46
CA ALA A 640 21.70 29.85 -18.20
C ALA A 640 22.32 29.42 -16.87
N LYS A 641 23.55 29.85 -16.59
CA LYS A 641 24.23 29.62 -15.31
C LYS A 641 23.43 30.18 -14.14
N ASP A 642 23.03 31.45 -14.18
CA ASP A 642 22.31 32.09 -13.05
C ASP A 642 20.99 31.38 -12.74
N LEU A 643 20.28 30.91 -13.79
CA LEU A 643 19.06 30.12 -13.64
C LEU A 643 19.34 28.74 -13.04
N TYR A 644 20.38 28.06 -13.50
CA TYR A 644 20.76 26.77 -12.93
C TYR A 644 21.24 26.91 -11.47
N GLU A 645 21.95 27.99 -11.11
CA GLU A 645 22.33 28.30 -9.72
C GLU A 645 21.08 28.46 -8.85
N MET A 646 20.10 29.24 -9.32
CA MET A 646 18.80 29.37 -8.63
C MET A 646 18.11 28.00 -8.46
N GLY A 647 18.12 27.15 -9.48
CA GLY A 647 17.57 25.79 -9.40
C GLY A 647 18.30 24.94 -8.35
N THR A 648 19.63 25.05 -8.29
CA THR A 648 20.49 24.32 -7.34
C THR A 648 20.25 24.79 -5.90
N GLU A 649 20.14 26.10 -5.67
CA GLU A 649 19.79 26.68 -4.37
C GLU A 649 18.41 26.24 -3.87
N ARG A 650 17.48 26.01 -4.81
CA ARG A 650 16.15 25.43 -4.53
C ARG A 650 16.15 23.90 -4.42
N GLY A 651 17.32 23.25 -4.51
CA GLY A 651 17.48 21.81 -4.30
C GLY A 651 17.38 20.94 -5.55
N SER A 652 17.37 21.51 -6.76
CA SER A 652 17.34 20.72 -8.00
C SER A 652 18.70 20.11 -8.32
N SER A 653 18.78 18.78 -8.23
CA SER A 653 19.98 18.03 -8.59
C SER A 653 20.28 18.11 -10.09
N ALA A 654 19.24 18.12 -10.94
CA ALA A 654 19.39 18.31 -12.38
C ALA A 654 20.02 19.68 -12.73
N ALA A 655 19.69 20.72 -11.95
CA ALA A 655 20.31 22.04 -12.09
C ALA A 655 21.81 21.98 -11.72
N ALA A 656 22.15 21.36 -10.59
CA ALA A 656 23.54 21.18 -10.17
C ALA A 656 24.37 20.43 -11.25
N CYS A 657 23.82 19.36 -11.83
CA CYS A 657 24.43 18.66 -12.96
C CYS A 657 24.63 19.56 -14.18
N SER A 658 23.68 20.45 -14.47
CA SER A 658 23.76 21.35 -15.64
C SER A 658 24.81 22.44 -15.44
N ILE A 659 24.91 23.05 -14.25
CA ILE A 659 26.03 23.96 -13.93
C ILE A 659 27.37 23.22 -14.00
N GLY A 660 27.42 21.98 -13.50
CA GLY A 660 28.63 21.15 -13.56
C GLY A 660 29.15 20.99 -14.98
N ARG A 661 28.25 20.79 -15.96
CA ARG A 661 28.61 20.77 -17.39
C ARG A 661 29.10 22.13 -17.89
N LEU A 662 28.47 23.24 -17.49
CA LEU A 662 28.95 24.59 -17.86
C LEU A 662 30.39 24.82 -17.37
N TYR A 663 30.72 24.44 -16.13
CA TYR A 663 32.10 24.52 -15.61
C TYR A 663 33.05 23.54 -16.28
N TYR A 664 32.58 22.35 -16.68
CA TYR A 664 33.39 21.37 -17.39
C TYR A 664 33.84 21.90 -18.75
N PHE A 665 32.95 22.53 -19.53
CA PHE A 665 33.25 23.04 -20.86
C PHE A 665 33.75 24.50 -20.87
N GLY A 666 33.53 25.26 -19.79
CA GLY A 666 33.85 26.69 -19.75
C GLY A 666 32.84 27.57 -20.48
N PHE A 667 31.58 27.15 -20.54
CA PHE A 667 30.50 27.91 -21.20
C PHE A 667 29.91 28.95 -20.25
N GLY A 668 30.11 30.23 -20.54
CA GLY A 668 29.65 31.35 -19.69
C GLY A 668 30.37 31.43 -18.33
N VAL A 669 31.41 30.62 -18.12
CA VAL A 669 32.23 30.57 -16.90
C VAL A 669 33.67 30.24 -17.25
N THR A 670 34.60 30.61 -16.39
CA THR A 670 35.97 30.07 -16.47
C THR A 670 35.92 28.56 -16.22
N GLN A 671 36.47 27.77 -17.15
CA GLN A 671 36.52 26.31 -17.05
C GLN A 671 37.16 25.88 -15.72
N SER A 672 36.51 24.95 -15.03
CA SER A 672 36.99 24.41 -13.76
C SER A 672 36.50 22.98 -13.56
N PHE A 673 37.39 22.02 -13.76
CA PHE A 673 37.09 20.61 -13.52
C PHE A 673 36.82 20.30 -12.03
N GLN A 674 37.47 21.05 -11.12
CA GLN A 674 37.22 20.91 -9.70
C GLN A 674 35.77 21.30 -9.33
N LYS A 675 35.30 22.47 -9.81
CA LYS A 675 33.90 22.88 -9.57
C LYS A 675 32.91 21.95 -10.25
N ALA A 676 33.22 21.49 -11.47
CA ALA A 676 32.40 20.50 -12.16
C ALA A 676 32.23 19.23 -11.33
N ARG A 677 33.33 18.72 -10.75
CA ARG A 677 33.31 17.56 -9.85
C ARG A 677 32.43 17.80 -8.63
N GLU A 678 32.63 18.91 -7.91
CA GLU A 678 31.85 19.24 -6.70
C GLU A 678 30.35 19.30 -7.00
N LEU A 679 29.97 19.87 -8.16
CA LEU A 679 28.58 19.95 -8.60
C LEU A 679 28.01 18.60 -9.05
N PHE A 680 28.81 17.74 -9.70
CA PHE A 680 28.38 16.37 -10.02
C PHE A 680 28.24 15.52 -8.75
N GLU A 681 29.12 15.67 -7.76
CA GLU A 681 29.00 15.01 -6.45
C GLU A 681 27.73 15.46 -5.73
N LEU A 682 27.45 16.77 -5.70
CA LEU A 682 26.21 17.32 -5.15
C LEU A 682 24.98 16.77 -5.88
N SER A 683 25.00 16.74 -7.21
CA SER A 683 23.92 16.19 -8.02
C SER A 683 23.72 14.68 -7.81
N MET A 684 24.79 13.93 -7.58
CA MET A 684 24.76 12.50 -7.30
C MET A 684 24.18 12.22 -5.91
N GLN A 685 24.53 13.02 -4.90
CA GLN A 685 23.93 12.94 -3.56
C GLN A 685 22.42 13.21 -3.59
N GLY A 686 21.99 14.13 -4.47
CA GLY A 686 20.57 14.38 -4.73
C GLY A 686 19.88 13.34 -5.63
N GLY A 687 20.58 12.30 -6.07
CA GLY A 687 19.98 11.15 -6.77
C GLY A 687 19.74 11.33 -8.26
N TRP A 688 20.35 12.34 -8.92
CA TRP A 688 20.22 12.50 -10.37
C TRP A 688 21.02 11.42 -11.13
N SER A 689 20.34 10.64 -11.98
CA SER A 689 20.90 9.45 -12.63
C SER A 689 22.13 9.73 -13.51
N ARG A 690 22.19 10.91 -14.17
CA ARG A 690 23.32 11.31 -15.03
C ARG A 690 24.59 11.68 -14.25
N ALA A 691 24.46 12.00 -12.97
CA ALA A 691 25.57 12.56 -12.19
C ALA A 691 26.71 11.56 -11.93
N PRO A 692 26.43 10.29 -11.52
CA PRO A 692 27.46 9.24 -11.49
C PRO A 692 28.22 9.12 -12.81
N THR A 693 27.52 9.14 -13.93
CA THR A 693 28.13 9.00 -15.27
C THR A 693 29.07 10.16 -15.59
N ASN A 694 28.65 11.41 -15.36
CA ASN A 694 29.50 12.57 -15.57
C ASN A 694 30.73 12.56 -14.64
N LEU A 695 30.56 12.14 -13.38
CA LEU A 695 31.66 11.99 -12.45
C LEU A 695 32.62 10.86 -12.88
N GLY A 696 32.08 9.73 -13.35
CA GLY A 696 32.85 8.62 -13.91
C GLY A 696 33.70 9.05 -15.09
N PHE A 697 33.16 9.91 -15.95
CA PHE A 697 33.90 10.49 -17.07
C PHE A 697 35.07 11.39 -16.63
N LEU A 698 34.92 12.15 -15.53
CA LEU A 698 36.05 12.92 -14.96
C LEU A 698 37.18 12.00 -14.50
N TYR A 699 36.84 10.90 -13.80
CA TYR A 699 37.82 9.92 -13.34
C TYR A 699 38.45 9.15 -14.50
N GLN A 700 37.69 8.84 -15.55
CA GLN A 700 38.21 8.18 -16.74
C GLN A 700 39.23 9.04 -17.48
N LYS A 701 39.04 10.37 -17.50
CA LYS A 701 39.92 11.31 -18.20
C LYS A 701 40.98 11.96 -17.31
N GLY A 702 40.94 11.74 -16.00
CA GLY A 702 41.80 12.46 -15.05
C GLY A 702 41.54 13.98 -15.03
N HIS A 703 40.31 14.42 -15.32
CA HIS A 703 39.97 15.85 -15.37
C HIS A 703 39.59 16.36 -13.98
N GLY A 704 40.48 17.15 -13.36
CA GLY A 704 40.27 17.69 -12.01
C GLY A 704 40.42 16.67 -10.87
N VAL A 705 40.85 15.45 -11.21
CA VAL A 705 41.17 14.33 -10.31
C VAL A 705 42.30 13.52 -10.92
N THR A 706 42.99 12.71 -10.12
CA THR A 706 43.85 11.65 -10.66
C THR A 706 43.00 10.66 -11.46
N GLU A 707 43.50 10.27 -12.63
CA GLU A 707 42.86 9.24 -13.45
C GLU A 707 42.68 7.96 -12.63
N ASP A 708 41.46 7.43 -12.65
CA ASP A 708 41.10 6.21 -11.93
C ASP A 708 40.02 5.47 -12.71
N LEU A 709 40.46 4.53 -13.56
CA LEU A 709 39.57 3.74 -14.40
C LEU A 709 38.71 2.76 -13.59
N HIS A 710 39.19 2.31 -12.42
CA HIS A 710 38.39 1.45 -11.54
C HIS A 710 37.22 2.24 -10.95
N LYS A 711 37.48 3.45 -10.45
CA LYS A 711 36.45 4.37 -9.96
C LYS A 711 35.47 4.76 -11.06
N ALA A 712 35.96 5.04 -12.27
CA ALA A 712 35.11 5.35 -13.42
C ALA A 712 34.14 4.20 -13.72
N LYS A 713 34.64 2.96 -13.72
CA LYS A 713 33.81 1.75 -13.90
C LYS A 713 32.72 1.64 -12.83
N GLU A 714 33.06 1.78 -11.55
CA GLU A 714 32.08 1.73 -10.44
C GLU A 714 30.98 2.79 -10.60
N LEU A 715 31.37 4.00 -11.02
CA LEU A 715 30.45 5.12 -11.24
C LEU A 715 29.53 4.90 -12.45
N TYR A 716 30.03 4.29 -13.53
CA TYR A 716 29.19 3.88 -14.66
C TYR A 716 28.22 2.76 -14.27
N GLU A 717 28.67 1.75 -13.53
CA GLU A 717 27.77 0.72 -12.98
C GLU A 717 26.70 1.32 -12.08
N LEU A 718 27.04 2.33 -11.28
CA LEU A 718 26.08 3.10 -10.49
C LEU A 718 25.11 3.90 -11.37
N GLY A 719 25.59 4.53 -12.45
CA GLY A 719 24.74 5.21 -13.44
C GLY A 719 23.73 4.25 -14.07
N ILE A 720 24.17 3.05 -14.47
CA ILE A 720 23.30 2.00 -15.01
C ILE A 720 22.23 1.59 -13.99
N LYS A 721 22.61 1.37 -12.73
CA LYS A 721 21.67 1.05 -11.63
C LYS A 721 20.70 2.20 -11.34
N SER A 722 21.13 3.43 -11.55
CA SER A 722 20.33 4.64 -11.34
C SER A 722 19.44 4.99 -12.54
N GLY A 723 19.46 4.20 -13.61
CA GLY A 723 18.62 4.38 -14.80
C GLY A 723 19.15 5.37 -15.82
N ASP A 724 20.45 5.71 -15.79
CA ASP A 724 21.08 6.48 -16.87
C ASP A 724 21.17 5.66 -18.16
N ASP A 725 20.89 6.31 -19.29
CA ASP A 725 20.88 5.71 -20.63
C ASP A 725 22.26 5.77 -21.32
N LEU A 726 23.13 6.71 -20.92
CA LEU A 726 24.50 6.86 -21.43
C LEU A 726 25.52 5.96 -20.72
N ALA A 727 25.31 5.69 -19.43
CA ALA A 727 26.22 4.84 -18.65
C ALA A 727 26.52 3.46 -19.28
N PRO A 728 25.53 2.72 -19.84
CA PRO A 728 25.82 1.46 -20.54
C PRO A 728 26.77 1.65 -21.73
N GLU A 729 26.63 2.74 -22.48
CA GLU A 729 27.50 3.01 -23.62
C GLU A 729 28.95 3.25 -23.17
N LEU A 730 29.17 4.14 -22.20
CA LEU A 730 30.53 4.46 -21.74
C LEU A 730 31.22 3.25 -21.08
N LEU A 731 30.48 2.45 -20.31
CA LEU A 731 31.01 1.19 -19.77
C LEU A 731 31.28 0.17 -20.88
N GLY A 732 30.39 0.08 -21.88
CA GLY A 732 30.58 -0.76 -23.06
C GLY A 732 31.83 -0.39 -23.85
N GLN A 733 32.13 0.91 -23.98
CA GLN A 733 33.36 1.40 -24.60
C GLN A 733 34.59 0.99 -23.79
N MET A 734 34.54 1.04 -22.45
CA MET A 734 35.65 0.56 -21.62
C MET A 734 35.94 -0.93 -21.84
N TYR A 735 34.90 -1.77 -21.91
CA TYR A 735 35.07 -3.21 -22.20
C TYR A 735 35.52 -3.47 -23.63
N ARG A 736 35.02 -2.72 -24.61
CA ARG A 736 35.45 -2.82 -26.02
C ARG A 736 36.92 -2.49 -26.18
N ASP A 737 37.39 -1.44 -25.51
CA ASP A 737 38.74 -0.89 -25.69
C ASP A 737 39.75 -1.41 -24.65
N GLY A 738 39.30 -2.19 -23.66
CA GLY A 738 40.13 -2.70 -22.57
C GLY A 738 40.63 -1.60 -21.61
N LEU A 739 39.85 -0.54 -21.41
CA LEU A 739 40.23 0.61 -20.58
C LEU A 739 39.98 0.31 -19.10
N GLY A 740 41.03 -0.07 -18.37
CA GLY A 740 40.94 -0.37 -16.93
C GLY A 740 40.18 -1.65 -16.59
N VAL A 741 39.80 -2.42 -17.61
CA VAL A 741 39.18 -3.74 -17.55
C VAL A 741 39.80 -4.64 -18.62
N TYR A 742 39.68 -5.96 -18.48
CA TYR A 742 40.01 -6.85 -19.59
C TYR A 742 39.08 -6.57 -20.77
N GLN A 743 39.66 -6.54 -21.97
CA GLN A 743 38.89 -6.36 -23.19
C GLN A 743 37.87 -7.50 -23.33
N ASP A 744 36.61 -7.14 -23.47
CA ASP A 744 35.48 -8.08 -23.53
C ASP A 744 34.40 -7.54 -24.48
N TRP A 745 34.37 -8.10 -25.69
CA TRP A 745 33.46 -7.69 -26.75
C TRP A 745 32.03 -8.19 -26.51
N ASP A 746 31.85 -9.34 -25.86
CA ASP A 746 30.52 -9.84 -25.51
C ASP A 746 29.89 -8.95 -24.45
N LYS A 747 30.67 -8.57 -23.42
CA LYS A 747 30.21 -7.63 -22.41
C LYS A 747 29.90 -6.25 -22.98
N ALA A 748 30.74 -5.75 -23.88
CA ALA A 748 30.48 -4.49 -24.58
C ALA A 748 29.17 -4.55 -25.38
N LYS A 749 28.93 -5.65 -26.10
CA LYS A 749 27.69 -5.88 -26.84
C LYS A 749 26.46 -5.86 -25.93
N GLU A 750 26.48 -6.64 -24.84
CA GLU A 750 25.39 -6.69 -23.87
C GLU A 750 25.05 -5.30 -23.31
N LEU A 751 26.08 -4.51 -23.01
CA LEU A 751 25.92 -3.14 -22.48
C LEU A 751 25.35 -2.19 -23.53
N TYR A 752 25.78 -2.28 -24.79
CA TYR A 752 25.18 -1.49 -25.85
C TYR A 752 23.73 -1.89 -26.12
N GLU A 753 23.41 -3.18 -26.15
CA GLU A 753 22.03 -3.68 -26.29
C GLU A 753 21.15 -3.16 -25.15
N MET A 754 21.64 -3.19 -23.91
CA MET A 754 20.96 -2.59 -22.76
C MET A 754 20.74 -1.08 -22.94
N GLY A 755 21.72 -0.34 -23.45
CA GLY A 755 21.57 1.08 -23.76
C GLY A 755 20.50 1.33 -24.83
N ILE A 756 20.45 0.49 -25.86
CA ILE A 756 19.44 0.55 -26.93
C ILE A 756 18.04 0.29 -26.38
N GLU A 757 17.87 -0.71 -25.51
CA GLU A 757 16.59 -1.00 -24.83
C GLU A 757 16.12 0.17 -23.98
N ARG A 758 17.05 0.92 -23.38
CA ARG A 758 16.79 2.15 -22.60
C ARG A 758 16.59 3.40 -23.46
N GLY A 759 16.71 3.29 -24.78
CA GLY A 759 16.46 4.40 -25.71
C GLY A 759 17.69 5.15 -26.20
N SER A 760 18.91 4.83 -25.75
CA SER A 760 20.13 5.52 -26.22
C SER A 760 20.36 5.31 -27.72
N ALA A 761 20.62 6.41 -28.41
CA ALA A 761 20.97 6.41 -29.83
C ALA A 761 22.49 6.26 -30.05
N GLU A 762 23.28 6.72 -29.07
CA GLU A 762 24.73 6.58 -28.99
C GLU A 762 25.12 5.10 -28.82
N ALA A 763 24.43 4.36 -27.96
CA ALA A 763 24.61 2.91 -27.82
C ALA A 763 24.33 2.16 -29.13
N ALA A 764 23.27 2.55 -29.87
CA ALA A 764 22.97 2.00 -31.20
C ALA A 764 24.11 2.27 -32.19
N THR A 765 24.66 3.49 -32.18
CA THR A 765 25.79 3.89 -33.04
C THR A 765 27.06 3.12 -32.67
N SER A 766 27.36 2.99 -31.39
CA SER A 766 28.53 2.25 -30.88
C SER A 766 28.46 0.75 -31.22
N LEU A 767 27.27 0.14 -31.12
CA LEU A 767 27.05 -1.25 -31.55
C LEU A 767 27.14 -1.40 -33.07
N ALA A 768 26.58 -0.46 -33.84
CA ALA A 768 26.68 -0.45 -35.30
C ALA A 768 28.14 -0.39 -35.76
N TYR A 769 28.94 0.49 -35.15
CA TYR A 769 30.36 0.61 -35.40
C TYR A 769 31.10 -0.70 -35.10
N MET A 770 30.75 -1.38 -34.00
CA MET A 770 31.34 -2.67 -33.63
C MET A 770 31.07 -3.76 -34.69
N TYR A 771 29.82 -3.86 -35.18
CA TYR A 771 29.48 -4.79 -36.28
C TYR A 771 30.18 -4.43 -37.60
N GLN A 772 30.32 -3.13 -37.90
CA GLN A 772 31.03 -2.67 -39.08
C GLN A 772 32.52 -3.04 -39.05
N GLN A 773 33.18 -2.89 -37.90
CA GLN A 773 34.60 -3.26 -37.75
C GLN A 773 34.80 -4.77 -37.88
N MET A 774 33.96 -5.56 -37.20
CA MET A 774 33.99 -7.02 -37.31
C MET A 774 33.84 -7.52 -38.76
N ALA A 775 32.96 -6.88 -39.54
CA ALA A 775 32.77 -7.20 -40.94
C ALA A 775 34.01 -6.87 -41.81
N ARG A 776 34.79 -5.84 -41.46
CA ARG A 776 36.03 -5.50 -42.17
C ARG A 776 37.16 -6.49 -41.87
N ASP A 777 37.22 -6.99 -40.64
CA ASP A 777 38.30 -7.85 -40.15
C ASP A 777 38.12 -9.35 -40.47
N PHE A 778 37.15 -9.73 -41.31
CA PHE A 778 36.78 -11.12 -41.60
C PHE A 778 37.92 -11.99 -42.19
N LYS A 779 39.02 -11.38 -42.68
CA LYS A 779 40.21 -12.08 -43.20
C LYS A 779 41.29 -12.33 -42.15
N ASN A 780 41.22 -11.67 -41.00
CA ASN A 780 42.15 -11.85 -39.89
C ASN A 780 41.35 -11.52 -38.62
N PRO A 781 40.56 -12.48 -38.09
CA PRO A 781 39.62 -12.21 -37.02
C PRO A 781 40.41 -11.63 -35.85
N GLY A 782 40.20 -10.34 -35.59
CA GLY A 782 40.79 -9.64 -34.46
C GLY A 782 40.30 -10.22 -33.13
N PRO A 783 40.44 -9.50 -32.01
CA PRO A 783 40.12 -10.01 -30.68
C PRO A 783 38.61 -10.24 -30.40
N TYR A 784 37.77 -10.38 -31.42
CA TYR A 784 36.32 -10.59 -31.31
C TYR A 784 35.98 -11.96 -30.71
N SER A 785 34.88 -12.04 -29.94
CA SER A 785 34.39 -13.27 -29.33
C SER A 785 33.81 -14.28 -30.33
N PRO A 786 33.75 -15.59 -30.00
CA PRO A 786 33.11 -16.61 -30.85
C PRO A 786 31.64 -16.29 -31.17
N SER A 787 30.88 -15.73 -30.22
CA SER A 787 29.47 -15.38 -30.40
C SER A 787 29.27 -14.28 -31.47
N MET A 788 30.26 -13.40 -31.62
CA MET A 788 30.29 -12.34 -32.62
C MET A 788 30.76 -12.88 -33.98
N GLN A 789 31.72 -13.81 -33.98
CA GLN A 789 32.28 -14.42 -35.19
C GLN A 789 31.29 -15.29 -36.00
N GLU A 790 30.20 -15.77 -35.39
CA GLU A 790 29.18 -16.59 -36.07
C GLU A 790 28.45 -15.85 -37.21
N GLN A 791 28.53 -14.52 -37.28
CA GLN A 791 27.88 -13.76 -38.35
C GLN A 791 28.78 -13.60 -39.59
N HIS A 792 28.33 -14.13 -40.74
CA HIS A 792 28.98 -13.88 -42.03
C HIS A 792 29.06 -12.37 -42.36
N GLN A 793 30.13 -11.96 -43.04
CA GLN A 793 30.39 -10.55 -43.42
C GLN A 793 29.17 -9.79 -44.00
N PRO A 794 28.33 -10.36 -44.90
CA PRO A 794 27.12 -9.66 -45.40
C PRO A 794 26.00 -9.49 -44.36
N ALA A 795 25.95 -10.34 -43.32
CA ALA A 795 24.99 -10.22 -42.23
C ALA A 795 25.40 -9.10 -41.26
N ALA A 796 26.69 -9.00 -40.94
CA ALA A 796 27.21 -7.97 -40.05
C ALA A 796 27.04 -6.54 -40.62
N PHE A 797 27.30 -6.31 -41.91
CA PHE A 797 27.03 -5.00 -42.54
C PHE A 797 25.54 -4.64 -42.58
N ARG A 798 24.64 -5.63 -42.78
CA ARG A 798 23.19 -5.40 -42.67
C ARG A 798 22.80 -4.99 -41.25
N LYS A 799 23.36 -5.66 -40.24
CA LYS A 799 23.09 -5.32 -38.84
C LYS A 799 23.61 -3.93 -38.46
N ALA A 800 24.83 -3.58 -38.89
CA ALA A 800 25.37 -2.24 -38.70
C ALA A 800 24.47 -1.16 -39.32
N LYS A 801 23.97 -1.39 -40.54
CA LYS A 801 23.03 -0.48 -41.19
C LYS A 801 21.73 -0.32 -40.39
N GLU A 802 21.08 -1.41 -39.99
CA GLU A 802 19.84 -1.37 -39.18
C GLU A 802 20.02 -0.53 -37.91
N LEU A 803 21.18 -0.66 -37.26
CA LEU A 803 21.49 0.04 -36.02
C LEU A 803 21.80 1.53 -36.25
N TYR A 804 22.49 1.88 -37.33
CA TYR A 804 22.65 3.29 -37.72
C TYR A 804 21.30 3.93 -38.08
N ASP A 805 20.45 3.24 -38.83
CA ASP A 805 19.10 3.71 -39.15
C ASP A 805 18.28 3.93 -37.87
N LEU A 806 18.38 3.02 -36.89
CA LEU A 806 17.75 3.17 -35.57
C LEU A 806 18.29 4.39 -34.81
N ALA A 807 19.61 4.58 -34.79
CA ALA A 807 20.25 5.73 -34.14
C ALA A 807 19.79 7.06 -34.75
N ILE A 808 19.69 7.12 -36.08
CA ILE A 808 19.19 8.29 -36.81
C ILE A 808 17.71 8.54 -36.49
N ALA A 809 16.88 7.49 -36.46
CA ALA A 809 15.46 7.60 -36.11
C ALA A 809 15.26 8.12 -34.67
N ARG A 810 16.22 7.87 -33.77
CA ARG A 810 16.26 8.39 -32.40
C ARG A 810 16.96 9.74 -32.27
N GLY A 811 17.38 10.36 -33.38
CA GLY A 811 17.90 11.73 -33.41
C GLY A 811 19.43 11.86 -33.31
N ASN A 812 20.21 10.77 -33.36
CA ASN A 812 21.67 10.87 -33.42
C ASN A 812 22.11 11.20 -34.85
N THR A 813 22.53 12.46 -35.06
CA THR A 813 22.96 12.97 -36.36
C THR A 813 24.33 12.45 -36.78
N SER A 814 25.21 12.16 -35.82
CA SER A 814 26.55 11.64 -36.10
C SER A 814 26.50 10.24 -36.73
N ALA A 815 25.45 9.45 -36.43
CA ALA A 815 25.19 8.18 -37.12
C ALA A 815 25.02 8.34 -38.64
N MET A 816 24.56 9.50 -39.14
CA MET A 816 24.48 9.77 -40.59
C MET A 816 25.87 9.78 -41.24
N TRP A 817 26.87 10.32 -40.54
CA TRP A 817 28.26 10.32 -41.02
C TRP A 817 28.83 8.89 -41.09
N TYR A 818 28.63 8.10 -40.04
CA TYR A 818 29.07 6.70 -40.01
C TYR A 818 28.35 5.83 -41.06
N LEU A 819 27.04 6.07 -41.27
CA LEU A 819 26.26 5.40 -42.30
C LEU A 819 26.75 5.76 -43.71
N ALA A 820 27.09 7.03 -43.95
CA ALA A 820 27.69 7.45 -45.22
C ALA A 820 29.02 6.74 -45.48
N LEU A 821 29.86 6.58 -44.45
CA LEU A 821 31.11 5.82 -44.54
C LEU A 821 30.89 4.33 -44.82
N LEU A 822 29.87 3.73 -44.19
CA LEU A 822 29.48 2.34 -44.46
C LEU A 822 29.09 2.17 -45.94
N TYR A 823 28.29 3.09 -46.49
CA TYR A 823 27.90 3.05 -47.89
C TYR A 823 29.09 3.24 -48.84
N LYS A 824 29.99 4.18 -48.52
CA LYS A 824 31.15 4.50 -49.35
C LYS A 824 32.15 3.36 -49.39
N ASN A 825 32.52 2.85 -48.23
CA ASN A 825 33.69 1.99 -48.09
C ASN A 825 33.34 0.50 -48.16
N ASP A 826 32.12 0.13 -47.73
CA ASP A 826 31.80 -1.27 -47.46
C ASP A 826 30.65 -1.80 -48.32
N LEU A 827 29.64 -0.97 -48.63
CA LEU A 827 28.49 -1.37 -49.46
C LEU A 827 28.59 -0.91 -50.93
N SER A 828 29.69 -0.22 -51.30
CA SER A 828 29.97 0.23 -52.68
C SER A 828 28.82 1.03 -53.33
N SER A 829 28.15 1.90 -52.57
CA SER A 829 27.09 2.77 -53.08
C SER A 829 27.46 4.24 -52.90
N ASP A 830 28.11 4.79 -53.92
CA ASP A 830 28.58 6.19 -53.94
C ASP A 830 27.42 7.19 -53.85
N GLU A 831 26.30 6.90 -54.51
CA GLU A 831 25.10 7.75 -54.50
C GLU A 831 24.52 7.89 -53.08
N LEU A 832 24.30 6.77 -52.39
CA LEU A 832 23.77 6.76 -51.02
C LEU A 832 24.80 7.34 -50.03
N ALA A 833 26.08 7.11 -50.25
CA ALA A 833 27.15 7.73 -49.46
C ALA A 833 27.10 9.27 -49.55
N CYS A 834 27.00 9.82 -50.77
CA CYS A 834 26.87 11.25 -50.97
C CYS A 834 25.58 11.82 -50.37
N GLN A 835 24.46 11.11 -50.50
CA GLN A 835 23.17 11.53 -49.94
C GLN A 835 23.23 11.65 -48.41
N TRP A 836 23.74 10.62 -47.72
CA TRP A 836 23.84 10.63 -46.27
C TRP A 836 24.90 11.61 -45.76
N MET A 837 26.00 11.78 -46.49
CA MET A 837 27.01 12.78 -46.14
C MET A 837 26.47 14.22 -46.28
N GLY A 838 25.62 14.47 -47.28
CA GLY A 838 24.87 15.72 -47.43
C GLY A 838 23.98 16.00 -46.22
N LYS A 839 23.19 15.00 -45.81
CA LYS A 839 22.35 15.09 -44.60
C LYS A 839 23.16 15.31 -43.33
N ALA A 840 24.31 14.64 -43.18
CA ALA A 840 25.21 14.85 -42.05
C ALA A 840 25.72 16.32 -42.00
N LYS A 841 26.09 16.89 -43.15
CA LYS A 841 26.49 18.30 -43.25
C LYS A 841 25.35 19.25 -42.88
N GLU A 842 24.13 19.01 -43.38
CA GLU A 842 22.94 19.82 -43.03
C GLU A 842 22.63 19.75 -41.53
N ALA A 843 22.91 18.61 -40.90
CA ALA A 843 22.78 18.41 -39.47
C ALA A 843 23.92 19.04 -38.64
N GLY A 844 24.91 19.68 -39.27
CA GLY A 844 26.00 20.38 -38.59
C GLY A 844 27.24 19.53 -38.28
N GLU A 845 27.37 18.33 -38.86
CA GLU A 845 28.54 17.48 -38.67
C GLU A 845 29.76 18.08 -39.39
N GLY A 846 30.65 18.73 -38.63
CA GLY A 846 31.74 19.56 -39.16
C GLY A 846 32.72 18.80 -40.08
N GLN A 847 32.86 17.49 -39.91
CA GLN A 847 33.72 16.65 -40.75
C GLN A 847 33.08 16.29 -42.11
N ALA A 848 31.75 16.41 -42.23
CA ALA A 848 31.03 16.02 -43.43
C ALA A 848 31.29 16.96 -44.62
N ALA A 849 31.48 18.26 -44.35
CA ALA A 849 31.73 19.25 -45.39
C ALA A 849 33.05 19.01 -46.15
N GLY A 850 34.11 18.62 -45.45
CA GLY A 850 35.40 18.28 -46.08
C GLY A 850 35.32 16.99 -46.90
N LYS A 851 34.58 15.99 -46.43
CA LYS A 851 34.45 14.70 -47.11
C LYS A 851 33.56 14.75 -48.35
N LEU A 852 32.52 15.57 -48.38
CA LEU A 852 31.72 15.80 -49.61
C LEU A 852 32.61 16.27 -50.76
N ALA A 853 33.47 17.26 -50.50
CA ALA A 853 34.41 17.77 -51.49
C ALA A 853 35.44 16.71 -51.93
N GLU A 854 35.95 15.91 -50.99
CA GLU A 854 36.90 14.82 -51.27
C GLU A 854 36.28 13.70 -52.12
N TRP A 855 35.03 13.34 -51.85
CA TRP A 855 34.32 12.26 -52.54
C TRP A 855 33.72 12.66 -53.88
N ARG A 856 33.85 13.95 -54.26
CA ARG A 856 33.21 14.55 -55.44
C ARG A 856 31.70 14.33 -55.47
N CYS A 857 31.11 14.37 -54.28
CA CYS A 857 29.71 14.68 -54.09
C CYS A 857 29.54 16.21 -54.27
#